data_AF-A0A9P7CTN7-F1
#
_entry.id   AF-A0A9P7CTN7-F1
#
_cell.length_a   1.000
_cell.length_b   1.000
_cell.length_c   1.000
_cell.angle_alpha   90.00
_cell.angle_beta   90.00
_cell.angle_gamma   90.00
#
_symmetry.space_group_name_H-M   'P 1'
#
loop_
_entity.id
_entity.type
_entity.pdbx_description
1 polymer ?
#
loop_
_entity_poly.entity_id
_entity_poly.type
_entity_poly.pdbx_seq_one_letter_code
_entity_poly.pdbx_strand_id
1 'polypeptide(L)'
;MEDDIFSTTNVSLIEEFDSARQITSSPVSFSKNNKNNSSSTSSKSSKNNNSSNSSEQWNVVETPLEDSVELANKEKPTKSNFSVPLKHQENTVDILKKENFDLRLKIYFLETRLQDLSPTNLENALKENVDLKVTVQKLSQELKKYKKIILELNAALEIVNKPCPKQHGMTQEERDELKAAVSEVEKYHEENDRLSKMVADISAENVRLRATLRSAKSEHDETDIYRKYRQAQITIQEQQQQIQSLQSKINSSRQYNEDYSTLNKLKRLEEELRVQRLETDALINELEEKKKQIKDLKNEMNGYTKILNDTKQQLETKTTELEKLSKENSNNEEKLIETIEQLKEENEVLVAEIQNREQEVAALEEEIIKLLSHFEENNQNRPINSYQNDEKNTLLEAAIQERDEKISMLTEELQNMNKSHDEDIEALDEHITKTQQALEEKNEANRELLMELNRFAEKEEEIRKEYEEKLDELTVTIREREVRIATLEGNFEAQTDTMQREKELLKEEIEELKHKLHLVFQELNEKENQVLELRDVITKKRMDNTELMKMKKSAQNDEKWKERALNLEHKLKDQLTAYRALKHKWVMANDKNEILNKLLDQSRKDVEGNLRPNKTEQMLQRLNYELRKDLEDKSRDYEQVKMKLDELQNIYNEQIEMNKDLTKQLQRRENMLTHSLSTFDTLKEHKEFMENILYEQATGSHSFRERSESVILKH
;
A
#
# COMPACT_ATOMS: atom_id res chain seq x y z
N MET A 1 39.30 -41.75 -35.61
CA MET A 1 37.86 -41.43 -35.69
C MET A 1 37.55 -40.57 -34.48
N GLU A 2 38.22 -39.43 -34.31
CA GLU A 2 38.26 -38.22 -35.16
C GLU A 2 37.05 -37.31 -34.90
N ASP A 3 37.20 -35.99 -34.81
CA ASP A 3 38.38 -35.19 -34.39
C ASP A 3 37.94 -33.77 -33.99
N ASP A 4 38.76 -33.17 -33.14
CA ASP A 4 39.07 -31.76 -32.96
C ASP A 4 38.38 -30.63 -33.81
N ILE A 5 37.80 -29.68 -33.07
CA ILE A 5 38.22 -28.26 -32.96
C ILE A 5 38.05 -27.27 -34.16
N PHE A 6 37.32 -26.17 -33.86
CA PHE A 6 37.40 -24.79 -34.38
C PHE A 6 37.35 -24.51 -35.90
N SER A 7 36.47 -23.57 -36.29
CA SER A 7 36.92 -22.36 -37.03
C SER A 7 35.89 -21.21 -37.13
N THR A 8 36.34 -20.03 -36.66
CA THR A 8 36.24 -18.68 -37.25
C THR A 8 34.89 -18.14 -37.76
N THR A 9 34.35 -17.06 -37.17
CA THR A 9 34.68 -15.63 -37.44
C THR A 9 34.06 -15.05 -38.71
N ASN A 10 33.23 -14.02 -38.56
CA ASN A 10 33.15 -12.90 -39.50
C ASN A 10 32.87 -11.59 -38.74
N VAL A 11 33.54 -10.51 -39.15
CA VAL A 11 33.60 -9.19 -38.49
C VAL A 11 33.62 -8.11 -39.59
N SER A 12 33.35 -6.84 -39.23
CA SER A 12 33.30 -5.63 -40.08
C SER A 12 31.94 -5.41 -40.79
N LEU A 13 31.46 -4.18 -41.04
CA LEU A 13 31.95 -2.80 -40.79
C LEU A 13 30.96 -2.05 -39.85
N ILE A 14 31.29 -1.01 -39.07
CA ILE A 14 32.05 0.26 -39.25
C ILE A 14 31.28 1.34 -40.04
N GLU A 15 30.89 2.39 -39.32
CA GLU A 15 30.71 3.82 -39.69
C GLU A 15 30.15 4.48 -38.40
N GLU A 16 30.91 5.13 -37.52
CA GLU A 16 31.76 6.34 -37.67
C GLU A 16 31.04 7.54 -38.32
N PHE A 17 30.63 8.49 -37.48
CA PHE A 17 30.47 9.90 -37.86
C PHE A 17 30.91 10.80 -36.71
N ASP A 18 32.09 11.40 -36.86
CA ASP A 18 32.63 12.42 -35.96
C ASP A 18 32.27 13.83 -36.46
N SER A 19 31.99 14.78 -35.57
CA SER A 19 31.79 16.19 -35.93
C SER A 19 31.84 17.11 -34.72
N ALA A 20 32.54 18.23 -34.87
CA ALA A 20 33.13 18.96 -33.74
C ALA A 20 32.70 20.43 -33.61
N ARG A 21 32.84 20.95 -32.39
CA ARG A 21 33.04 22.37 -32.00
C ARG A 21 31.98 23.42 -32.37
N GLN A 22 31.44 24.02 -31.31
CA GLN A 22 31.37 25.47 -31.02
C GLN A 22 31.14 25.56 -29.49
N ILE A 23 31.83 26.35 -28.66
CA ILE A 23 32.63 27.58 -28.81
C ILE A 23 31.85 28.75 -29.41
N THR A 24 31.17 29.48 -28.51
CA THR A 24 30.83 30.90 -28.66
C THR A 24 31.28 31.62 -27.38
N SER A 25 31.61 32.91 -27.45
CA SER A 25 32.23 33.63 -26.32
C SER A 25 31.86 35.11 -26.29
N SER A 26 32.01 35.72 -25.11
CA SER A 26 32.09 37.18 -24.88
C SER A 26 30.77 37.97 -25.04
N PRO A 27 30.67 39.25 -24.58
CA PRO A 27 31.65 40.05 -23.82
C PRO A 27 31.14 40.76 -22.53
N VAL A 28 32.05 40.89 -21.55
CA VAL A 28 32.40 42.12 -20.79
C VAL A 28 31.32 43.11 -20.29
N SER A 29 31.29 43.33 -18.96
CA SER A 29 31.36 44.69 -18.40
C SER A 29 32.01 44.69 -17.00
N PHE A 30 32.74 45.75 -16.66
CA PHE A 30 33.48 45.90 -15.37
C PHE A 30 32.64 46.67 -14.33
N SER A 31 32.87 46.38 -13.05
CA SER A 31 33.04 47.44 -12.04
C SER A 31 33.98 46.99 -10.91
N LYS A 32 34.49 47.93 -10.12
CA LYS A 32 35.52 47.73 -9.09
C LYS A 32 35.00 48.14 -7.70
N ASN A 33 35.29 47.33 -6.68
CA ASN A 33 35.90 47.72 -5.39
C ASN A 33 35.98 46.44 -4.51
N ASN A 34 37.10 45.98 -3.94
CA ASN A 34 38.28 46.63 -3.33
C ASN A 34 38.06 47.21 -1.92
N LYS A 35 38.20 46.36 -0.88
CA LYS A 35 39.19 46.56 0.20
C LYS A 35 39.24 45.39 1.21
N ASN A 36 40.31 44.60 1.08
CA ASN A 36 41.34 44.27 2.08
C ASN A 36 41.02 44.01 3.58
N ASN A 37 41.86 43.10 4.11
CA ASN A 37 42.22 42.79 5.50
C ASN A 37 41.17 42.02 6.33
N SER A 38 41.38 40.80 6.86
CA SER A 38 42.55 40.01 7.34
C SER A 38 42.80 40.11 8.86
N SER A 39 43.04 38.94 9.47
CA SER A 39 43.67 38.70 10.80
C SER A 39 43.00 39.31 12.05
N SER A 40 43.03 38.69 13.23
CA SER A 40 43.34 37.31 13.65
C SER A 40 42.96 37.16 15.15
N THR A 41 43.17 35.97 15.75
CA THR A 41 43.55 35.74 17.18
C THR A 41 42.97 36.71 18.24
N SER A 42 42.21 36.27 19.25
CA SER A 42 42.76 35.36 20.27
C SER A 42 41.73 34.91 21.32
N SER A 43 42.04 33.78 21.96
CA SER A 43 41.44 33.25 23.19
C SER A 43 41.27 34.26 24.34
N LYS A 44 40.21 34.05 25.15
CA LYS A 44 40.38 33.71 26.58
C LYS A 44 39.13 33.07 27.20
N SER A 45 39.38 32.25 28.21
CA SER A 45 38.40 31.48 28.99
C SER A 45 37.91 32.21 30.23
N SER A 46 36.67 31.96 30.65
CA SER A 46 36.23 32.07 32.05
C SER A 46 35.24 30.96 32.38
N LYS A 47 35.42 30.29 33.53
CA LYS A 47 34.41 29.41 34.13
C LYS A 47 33.65 30.20 35.20
N ASN A 48 32.33 30.00 35.32
CA ASN A 48 31.72 29.38 36.52
C ASN A 48 30.18 29.47 36.56
N ASN A 49 29.58 28.30 36.81
CA ASN A 49 28.54 28.00 37.81
C ASN A 49 27.14 28.65 37.79
N ASN A 50 26.17 27.74 37.88
CA ASN A 50 24.98 27.77 38.75
C ASN A 50 23.73 28.58 38.37
N SER A 51 22.84 27.87 37.66
CA SER A 51 21.53 27.40 38.19
C SER A 51 20.33 28.36 38.33
N SER A 52 19.17 27.77 37.99
CA SER A 52 17.82 28.02 38.52
C SER A 52 16.88 28.92 37.70
N ASN A 53 15.77 28.28 37.30
CA ASN A 53 14.43 28.80 37.01
C ASN A 53 14.24 30.31 36.76
N SER A 54 13.79 30.63 35.54
CA SER A 54 12.53 31.37 35.39
C SER A 54 11.80 30.98 34.10
N SER A 55 10.49 31.13 34.11
CA SER A 55 9.64 31.06 32.92
C SER A 55 9.49 32.45 32.30
N GLU A 56 9.87 32.61 31.03
CA GLU A 56 9.47 33.74 30.19
C GLU A 56 8.91 33.12 28.89
N GLN A 57 7.62 33.23 28.55
CA GLN A 57 6.78 34.42 28.36
C GLN A 57 7.20 35.19 27.09
N TRP A 58 6.54 34.84 25.98
CA TRP A 58 6.86 35.34 24.65
C TRP A 58 6.56 36.84 24.50
N ASN A 59 7.62 37.65 24.39
CA ASN A 59 7.50 39.05 23.96
C ASN A 59 7.27 39.11 22.44
N VAL A 60 6.03 39.41 22.03
CA VAL A 60 5.73 39.76 20.64
C VAL A 60 6.16 41.21 20.42
N VAL A 61 7.14 41.43 19.53
CA VAL A 61 7.60 42.76 19.14
C VAL A 61 6.70 43.27 18.02
N GLU A 62 5.71 44.10 18.35
CA GLU A 62 5.02 44.94 17.38
C GLU A 62 5.93 46.09 16.94
N THR A 63 6.04 46.32 15.62
CA THR A 63 6.47 47.61 15.06
C THR A 63 5.64 47.89 13.78
N PRO A 64 4.92 49.01 13.70
CA PRO A 64 4.03 49.33 12.58
C PRO A 64 4.67 50.27 11.53
N LEU A 65 4.08 50.27 10.34
CA LEU A 65 3.90 51.35 9.34
C LEU A 65 3.05 50.69 8.21
N GLU A 66 1.94 51.23 7.70
CA GLU A 66 1.75 52.46 6.91
C GLU A 66 2.68 52.49 5.66
N ASP A 67 2.23 52.81 4.45
CA ASP A 67 1.12 53.67 4.05
C ASP A 67 0.62 53.38 2.59
N SER A 68 -0.35 54.16 2.08
CA SER A 68 -1.04 54.11 0.75
C SER A 68 -2.24 53.14 0.69
N VAL A 69 -3.53 53.54 0.60
CA VAL A 69 -4.22 54.75 0.08
C VAL A 69 -4.19 54.87 -1.46
N GLU A 70 -5.29 55.08 -2.21
CA GLU A 70 -6.74 55.06 -1.87
C GLU A 70 -7.41 53.79 -2.50
N LEU A 71 -8.63 53.67 -3.05
CA LEU A 71 -9.72 54.60 -3.39
C LEU A 71 -11.10 54.02 -3.02
N ALA A 72 -11.94 54.84 -2.41
CA ALA A 72 -13.22 54.46 -1.79
C ALA A 72 -14.33 53.99 -2.74
N ASN A 73 -15.30 53.25 -2.17
CA ASN A 73 -16.70 53.58 -2.41
C ASN A 73 -17.55 53.46 -1.12
N LYS A 74 -18.65 54.22 -1.06
CA LYS A 74 -19.40 54.46 0.19
C LYS A 74 -20.52 53.45 0.38
N GLU A 75 -20.66 52.92 1.60
CA GLU A 75 -21.99 52.79 2.20
C GLU A 75 -21.93 52.93 3.73
N LYS A 76 -23.04 53.36 4.35
CA LYS A 76 -23.13 53.62 5.80
C LYS A 76 -23.68 52.39 6.51
N PRO A 77 -23.20 52.04 7.72
CA PRO A 77 -23.78 50.96 8.51
C PRO A 77 -25.17 51.37 9.04
N THR A 78 -26.23 51.05 8.30
CA THR A 78 -27.60 51.06 8.82
C THR A 78 -27.73 49.99 9.89
N LYS A 79 -28.07 50.40 11.12
CA LYS A 79 -28.28 49.50 12.26
C LYS A 79 -29.54 48.63 12.07
N SER A 80 -29.44 47.58 11.26
CA SER A 80 -30.45 46.52 11.20
C SER A 80 -30.11 45.44 12.24
N ASN A 81 -30.88 45.38 13.32
CA ASN A 81 -30.80 44.31 14.32
C ASN A 81 -31.35 42.98 13.76
N PHE A 82 -30.72 42.43 12.73
CA PHE A 82 -30.87 41.02 12.42
C PHE A 82 -29.98 40.23 13.36
N SER A 83 -30.59 39.71 14.42
CA SER A 83 -30.00 38.63 15.20
C SER A 83 -29.81 37.43 14.27
N VAL A 84 -28.59 37.26 13.76
CA VAL A 84 -28.13 35.96 13.25
C VAL A 84 -28.41 34.96 14.37
N PRO A 85 -29.21 33.89 14.15
CA PRO A 85 -29.59 33.00 15.22
C PRO A 85 -28.36 32.53 15.99
N LEU A 86 -28.43 32.48 17.33
CA LEU A 86 -27.29 32.12 18.18
C LEU A 86 -26.64 30.80 17.71
N LYS A 87 -27.45 29.81 17.35
CA LYS A 87 -27.02 28.54 16.76
C LYS A 87 -26.23 28.67 15.45
N HIS A 88 -26.45 29.72 14.66
CA HIS A 88 -25.73 29.99 13.41
C HIS A 88 -24.43 30.78 13.66
N GLN A 89 -24.39 31.64 14.69
CA GLN A 89 -23.14 32.21 15.20
C GLN A 89 -22.25 31.13 15.81
N GLU A 90 -22.83 30.21 16.60
CA GLU A 90 -22.20 29.02 17.17
C GLU A 90 -21.62 28.11 16.08
N ASN A 91 -22.41 27.76 15.05
CA ASN A 91 -21.90 27.01 13.89
C ASN A 91 -20.74 27.74 13.17
N THR A 92 -20.79 29.08 13.07
CA THR A 92 -19.71 29.88 12.47
C THR A 92 -18.46 29.84 13.34
N VAL A 93 -18.61 29.92 14.68
CA VAL A 93 -17.52 29.77 15.64
C VAL A 93 -16.90 28.37 15.58
N ASP A 94 -17.68 27.31 15.40
CA ASP A 94 -17.15 25.93 15.30
C ASP A 94 -16.48 25.65 13.95
N ILE A 95 -16.97 26.23 12.86
CA ILE A 95 -16.25 26.28 11.57
C ILE A 95 -14.91 27.00 11.75
N LEU A 96 -14.90 28.19 12.35
CA LEU A 96 -13.68 28.96 12.60
C LEU A 96 -12.71 28.24 13.57
N LYS A 97 -13.20 27.51 14.58
CA LYS A 97 -12.36 26.65 15.44
C LYS A 97 -11.70 25.54 14.62
N LYS A 98 -12.46 24.88 13.75
CA LYS A 98 -11.94 23.82 12.88
C LYS A 98 -10.90 24.38 11.92
N GLU A 99 -11.19 25.48 11.24
CA GLU A 99 -10.24 26.16 10.36
C GLU A 99 -8.99 26.61 11.13
N ASN A 100 -9.11 27.11 12.36
CA ASN A 100 -7.96 27.46 13.20
C ASN A 100 -7.13 26.23 13.61
N PHE A 101 -7.76 25.08 13.84
CA PHE A 101 -7.08 23.80 14.09
C PHE A 101 -6.36 23.28 12.85
N ASP A 102 -7.05 23.24 11.70
CA ASP A 102 -6.49 22.81 10.42
C ASP A 102 -5.32 23.72 9.99
N LEU A 103 -5.41 25.03 10.26
CA LEU A 103 -4.31 25.99 10.06
C LEU A 103 -3.13 25.76 11.03
N ARG A 104 -3.37 25.48 12.31
CA ARG A 104 -2.30 25.12 13.27
C ARG A 104 -1.59 23.84 12.84
N LEU A 105 -2.34 22.84 12.39
CA LEU A 105 -1.80 21.58 11.87
C LEU A 105 -0.94 21.83 10.62
N LYS A 106 -1.42 22.71 9.72
CA LYS A 106 -0.68 23.14 8.52
C LYS A 106 0.61 23.88 8.85
N ILE A 107 0.58 24.78 9.83
CA ILE A 107 1.75 25.52 10.33
C ILE A 107 2.77 24.53 10.92
N TYR A 108 2.37 23.65 11.82
CA TYR A 108 3.25 22.62 12.42
C TYR A 108 3.96 21.74 11.37
N PHE A 109 3.26 21.30 10.32
CA PHE A 109 3.90 20.55 9.24
C PHE A 109 4.84 21.40 8.37
N LEU A 110 4.58 22.70 8.21
CA LEU A 110 5.47 23.62 7.50
C LEU A 110 6.71 23.97 8.32
N GLU A 111 6.56 24.19 9.62
CA GLU A 111 7.66 24.39 10.58
C GLU A 111 8.55 23.16 10.65
N THR A 112 7.97 21.96 10.81
CA THR A 112 8.71 20.68 10.79
C THR A 112 9.50 20.54 9.49
N ARG A 113 8.86 20.78 8.33
CA ARG A 113 9.52 20.68 7.02
C ARG A 113 10.59 21.77 6.80
N LEU A 114 10.44 22.96 7.38
CA LEU A 114 11.49 24.00 7.38
C LEU A 114 12.66 23.64 8.29
N GLN A 115 12.41 22.89 9.38
CA GLN A 115 13.45 22.36 10.25
C GLN A 115 14.20 21.18 9.60
N ASP A 116 13.50 20.31 8.85
CA ASP A 116 14.11 19.26 8.02
C ASP A 116 14.97 19.87 6.89
N LEU A 117 14.47 20.93 6.24
CA LEU A 117 15.18 21.70 5.21
C LEU A 117 16.14 22.77 5.80
N SER A 118 16.38 22.76 7.11
CA SER A 118 17.33 23.68 7.75
C SER A 118 18.72 23.50 7.14
N PRO A 119 19.48 24.59 6.88
CA PRO A 119 20.83 24.50 6.34
C PRO A 119 21.72 23.51 7.09
N THR A 120 21.62 23.45 8.42
CA THR A 120 22.37 22.51 9.27
C THR A 120 22.05 21.03 8.96
N ASN A 121 20.78 20.69 8.71
CA ASN A 121 20.38 19.33 8.38
C ASN A 121 20.80 18.96 6.95
N LEU A 122 20.70 19.91 6.02
CA LEU A 122 21.16 19.73 4.64
C LEU A 122 22.70 19.59 4.57
N GLU A 123 23.45 20.39 5.33
CA GLU A 123 24.91 20.29 5.47
C GLU A 123 25.33 18.96 6.11
N ASN A 124 24.63 18.50 7.15
CA ASN A 124 24.88 17.18 7.75
C ASN A 124 24.63 16.04 6.75
N ALA A 125 23.50 16.06 6.02
CA ALA A 125 23.19 15.05 5.01
C ALA A 125 24.15 15.10 3.80
N LEU A 126 24.62 16.28 3.41
CA LEU A 126 25.66 16.44 2.39
C LEU A 126 27.02 15.91 2.87
N LYS A 127 27.39 16.18 4.13
CA LYS A 127 28.61 15.66 4.74
C LYS A 127 28.57 14.13 4.83
N GLU A 128 27.46 13.56 5.30
CA GLU A 128 27.25 12.11 5.31
C GLU A 128 27.36 11.51 3.90
N ASN A 129 26.76 12.14 2.88
CA ASN A 129 26.92 11.72 1.48
C ASN A 129 28.38 11.79 1.00
N VAL A 130 29.17 12.78 1.43
CA VAL A 130 30.60 12.87 1.10
C VAL A 130 31.39 11.77 1.81
N ASP A 131 31.16 11.56 3.11
CA ASP A 131 31.84 10.53 3.91
C ASP A 131 31.50 9.12 3.40
N LEU A 132 30.22 8.83 3.09
CA LEU A 132 29.78 7.60 2.42
C LEU A 132 30.40 7.41 1.04
N LYS A 133 30.54 8.48 0.26
CA LYS A 133 31.19 8.41 -1.06
C LYS A 133 32.69 8.12 -0.93
N VAL A 134 33.35 8.63 0.12
CA VAL A 134 34.75 8.32 0.45
C VAL A 134 34.90 6.88 0.94
N THR A 135 34.01 6.35 1.78
CA THR A 135 34.09 4.93 2.21
C THR A 135 33.80 3.98 1.06
N VAL A 136 32.78 4.23 0.24
CA VAL A 136 32.52 3.46 -1.00
C VAL A 136 33.72 3.50 -1.95
N GLN A 137 34.40 4.65 -2.09
CA GLN A 137 35.60 4.75 -2.92
C GLN A 137 36.80 3.98 -2.34
N LYS A 138 37.00 3.98 -1.01
CA LYS A 138 38.03 3.17 -0.33
C LYS A 138 37.76 1.66 -0.51
N LEU A 139 36.56 1.20 -0.18
CA LEU A 139 36.14 -0.19 -0.34
C LEU A 139 36.23 -0.64 -1.81
N SER A 140 35.91 0.23 -2.76
CA SER A 140 36.08 -0.03 -4.20
C SER A 140 37.54 -0.15 -4.64
N GLN A 141 38.49 0.51 -3.96
CA GLN A 141 39.93 0.33 -4.19
C GLN A 141 40.45 -0.94 -3.52
N GLU A 142 39.97 -1.26 -2.33
CA GLU A 142 40.32 -2.49 -1.60
C GLU A 142 39.81 -3.74 -2.32
N LEU A 143 38.55 -3.76 -2.78
CA LEU A 143 38.04 -4.81 -3.66
C LEU A 143 38.86 -4.97 -4.95
N LYS A 144 39.40 -3.88 -5.52
CA LYS A 144 40.31 -3.96 -6.67
C LYS A 144 41.68 -4.54 -6.30
N LYS A 145 42.23 -4.22 -5.12
CA LYS A 145 43.45 -4.85 -4.58
C LYS A 145 43.24 -6.34 -4.34
N TYR A 146 42.19 -6.72 -3.60
CA TYR A 146 41.88 -8.12 -3.32
C TYR A 146 41.58 -8.92 -4.59
N LYS A 147 40.81 -8.37 -5.55
CA LYS A 147 40.60 -9.03 -6.85
C LYS A 147 41.91 -9.22 -7.63
N LYS A 148 42.86 -8.27 -7.57
CA LYS A 148 44.18 -8.43 -8.17
C LYS A 148 44.99 -9.53 -7.47
N ILE A 149 45.01 -9.55 -6.14
CA ILE A 149 45.69 -10.57 -5.33
C ILE A 149 45.11 -11.96 -5.60
N ILE A 150 43.77 -12.10 -5.68
CA ILE A 150 43.10 -13.37 -6.01
C ILE A 150 43.46 -13.83 -7.43
N LEU A 151 43.56 -12.92 -8.41
CA LEU A 151 43.99 -13.27 -9.76
C LEU A 151 45.48 -13.68 -9.80
N GLU A 152 46.35 -13.04 -9.01
CA GLU A 152 47.77 -13.40 -8.88
C GLU A 152 47.95 -14.74 -8.16
N LEU A 153 47.15 -15.02 -7.12
CA LEU A 153 47.11 -16.32 -6.42
C LEU A 153 46.53 -17.42 -7.31
N ASN A 154 45.48 -17.15 -8.08
CA ASN A 154 44.92 -18.12 -9.02
C ASN A 154 45.90 -18.44 -10.17
N ALA A 155 46.63 -17.43 -10.67
CA ALA A 155 47.70 -17.67 -11.65
C ALA A 155 48.88 -18.47 -11.05
N ALA A 156 49.23 -18.24 -9.78
CA ALA A 156 50.22 -19.05 -9.07
C ALA A 156 49.72 -20.50 -8.85
N LEU A 157 48.45 -20.69 -8.46
CA LEU A 157 47.81 -22.00 -8.37
C LEU A 157 47.76 -22.71 -9.72
N GLU A 158 47.48 -22.01 -10.82
CA GLU A 158 47.52 -22.59 -12.19
C GLU A 158 48.93 -22.98 -12.63
N ILE A 159 49.97 -22.32 -12.10
CA ILE A 159 51.37 -22.73 -12.28
C ILE A 159 51.71 -23.97 -11.44
N VAL A 160 51.18 -24.07 -10.21
CA VAL A 160 51.38 -25.23 -9.31
C VAL A 160 50.56 -26.45 -9.74
N ASN A 161 49.37 -26.24 -10.32
CA ASN A 161 48.44 -27.28 -10.79
C ASN A 161 48.76 -27.77 -12.22
N LYS A 162 49.83 -27.26 -12.85
CA LYS A 162 50.42 -27.89 -14.05
C LYS A 162 51.11 -29.19 -13.62
N PRO A 163 50.86 -30.33 -14.30
CA PRO A 163 51.43 -31.62 -13.88
C PRO A 163 52.96 -31.62 -13.81
N CYS A 164 53.50 -31.50 -12.60
CA CYS A 164 54.92 -31.66 -12.36
C CYS A 164 55.29 -33.14 -12.55
N PRO A 165 56.28 -33.50 -13.39
CA PRO A 165 56.65 -34.88 -13.67
C PRO A 165 57.50 -35.53 -12.54
N LYS A 166 57.21 -35.18 -11.28
CA LYS A 166 57.76 -35.83 -10.09
C LYS A 166 56.62 -36.31 -9.21
N GLN A 167 56.74 -37.56 -8.79
CA GLN A 167 55.61 -38.42 -8.44
C GLN A 167 55.65 -38.79 -6.95
N HIS A 168 54.48 -39.10 -6.39
CA HIS A 168 54.24 -39.59 -5.01
C HIS A 168 54.36 -38.54 -3.89
N GLY A 169 53.48 -38.69 -2.90
CA GLY A 169 53.27 -37.73 -1.80
C GLY A 169 52.01 -38.10 -1.03
N MET A 170 50.85 -37.63 -1.50
CA MET A 170 49.58 -37.73 -0.76
C MET A 170 49.16 -39.14 -0.33
N THR A 171 48.85 -39.27 0.95
CA THR A 171 48.14 -40.41 1.56
C THR A 171 46.70 -40.49 1.04
N GLN A 172 45.95 -41.53 1.43
CA GLN A 172 44.55 -41.66 1.01
C GLN A 172 43.66 -40.61 1.69
N GLU A 173 43.93 -40.30 2.95
CA GLU A 173 43.18 -39.32 3.75
C GLU A 173 43.28 -37.92 3.14
N GLU A 174 44.48 -37.46 2.79
CA GLU A 174 44.69 -36.15 2.13
C GLU A 174 43.97 -36.03 0.77
N ARG A 175 43.77 -37.15 0.05
CA ARG A 175 43.02 -37.17 -1.22
C ARG A 175 41.52 -37.10 -1.01
N ASP A 176 41.01 -37.80 0.00
CA ASP A 176 39.58 -37.81 0.31
C ASP A 176 39.16 -36.50 0.99
N GLU A 177 40.05 -35.89 1.78
CA GLU A 177 39.90 -34.53 2.33
C GLU A 177 39.95 -33.46 1.23
N LEU A 178 40.88 -33.54 0.28
CA LEU A 178 40.87 -32.68 -0.92
C LEU A 178 39.58 -32.85 -1.74
N LYS A 179 39.07 -34.07 -1.86
CA LYS A 179 37.78 -34.35 -2.50
C LYS A 179 36.60 -33.73 -1.76
N ALA A 180 36.61 -33.80 -0.42
CA ALA A 180 35.59 -33.18 0.41
C ALA A 180 35.62 -31.65 0.23
N ALA A 181 36.80 -31.03 0.27
CA ALA A 181 36.98 -29.60 0.03
C ALA A 181 36.54 -29.17 -1.37
N VAL A 182 36.84 -29.95 -2.42
CA VAL A 182 36.33 -29.68 -3.79
C VAL A 182 34.80 -29.78 -3.83
N SER A 183 34.20 -30.81 -3.25
CA SER A 183 32.74 -30.95 -3.19
C SER A 183 32.07 -29.85 -2.36
N GLU A 184 32.72 -29.34 -1.32
CA GLU A 184 32.27 -28.18 -0.54
C GLU A 184 32.27 -26.90 -1.39
N VAL A 185 33.37 -26.67 -2.13
CA VAL A 185 33.50 -25.55 -3.08
C VAL A 185 32.47 -25.63 -4.20
N GLU A 186 32.17 -26.84 -4.72
CA GLU A 186 31.10 -27.06 -5.70
C GLU A 186 29.71 -26.69 -5.14
N LYS A 187 29.38 -27.06 -3.89
CA LYS A 187 28.13 -26.63 -3.24
C LYS A 187 28.05 -25.11 -3.11
N TYR A 188 29.13 -24.44 -2.69
CA TYR A 188 29.15 -22.98 -2.59
C TYR A 188 29.05 -22.30 -3.95
N HIS A 189 29.55 -22.91 -5.03
CA HIS A 189 29.31 -22.45 -6.39
C HIS A 189 27.83 -22.60 -6.79
N GLU A 190 27.20 -23.75 -6.56
CA GLU A 190 25.76 -23.94 -6.81
C GLU A 190 24.89 -22.95 -6.02
N GLU A 191 25.21 -22.70 -4.75
CA GLU A 191 24.48 -21.74 -3.93
C GLU A 191 24.66 -20.30 -4.44
N ASN A 192 25.88 -19.91 -4.81
CA ASN A 192 26.17 -18.59 -5.36
C ASN A 192 25.49 -18.38 -6.73
N ASP A 193 25.36 -19.42 -7.57
CA ASP A 193 24.59 -19.37 -8.82
C ASP A 193 23.08 -19.25 -8.55
N ARG A 194 22.53 -19.95 -7.56
CA ARG A 194 21.12 -19.80 -7.12
C ARG A 194 20.85 -18.39 -6.60
N LEU A 195 21.74 -17.85 -5.76
CA LEU A 195 21.65 -16.48 -5.25
C LEU A 195 21.78 -15.45 -6.37
N SER A 196 22.71 -15.64 -7.31
CA SER A 196 22.88 -14.77 -8.48
C SER A 196 21.64 -14.76 -9.37
N LYS A 197 20.99 -15.91 -9.56
CA LYS A 197 19.71 -16.01 -10.26
C LYS A 197 18.59 -15.29 -9.51
N MET A 198 18.46 -15.49 -8.21
CA MET A 198 17.46 -14.80 -7.39
C MET A 198 17.64 -13.27 -7.41
N VAL A 199 18.89 -12.78 -7.39
CA VAL A 199 19.22 -11.35 -7.55
C VAL A 199 18.83 -10.85 -8.95
N ALA A 200 19.06 -11.64 -10.00
CA ALA A 200 18.62 -11.30 -11.35
C ALA A 200 17.09 -11.18 -11.44
N ASP A 201 16.34 -12.15 -10.90
CA ASP A 201 14.87 -12.16 -10.89
C ASP A 201 14.30 -10.97 -10.09
N ILE A 202 14.86 -10.68 -8.90
CA ILE A 202 14.51 -9.50 -8.08
C ILE A 202 14.82 -8.18 -8.83
N SER A 203 15.91 -8.14 -9.61
CA SER A 203 16.26 -6.97 -10.42
C SER A 203 15.29 -6.76 -11.59
N ALA A 204 14.84 -7.84 -12.23
CA ALA A 204 13.86 -7.80 -13.32
C ALA A 204 12.49 -7.34 -12.81
N GLU A 205 12.05 -7.83 -11.65
CA GLU A 205 10.81 -7.37 -11.03
C GLU A 205 10.91 -5.91 -10.57
N ASN A 206 12.06 -5.46 -10.05
CA ASN A 206 12.30 -4.04 -9.77
C ASN A 206 12.19 -3.17 -11.04
N VAL A 207 12.66 -3.65 -12.20
CA VAL A 207 12.47 -2.94 -13.48
C VAL A 207 11.00 -2.93 -13.89
N ARG A 208 10.27 -4.04 -13.72
CA ARG A 208 8.82 -4.15 -14.01
C ARG A 208 8.00 -3.21 -13.14
N LEU A 209 8.23 -3.19 -11.82
CA LEU A 209 7.58 -2.28 -10.87
C LEU A 209 7.93 -0.81 -11.15
N ARG A 210 9.17 -0.50 -11.57
CA ARG A 210 9.56 0.85 -12.03
C ARG A 210 8.98 1.22 -13.39
N ALA A 211 8.47 0.25 -14.18
CA ALA A 211 7.73 0.51 -15.41
C ALA A 211 6.24 0.74 -15.12
N THR A 212 5.60 -0.10 -14.30
CA THR A 212 4.19 0.10 -13.89
C THR A 212 4.02 1.38 -13.09
N LEU A 213 4.94 1.72 -12.18
CA LEU A 213 4.93 3.00 -11.46
C LEU A 213 5.12 4.21 -12.39
N ARG A 214 5.78 4.05 -13.54
CA ARG A 214 5.87 5.11 -14.57
C ARG A 214 4.61 5.19 -15.43
N SER A 215 4.00 4.06 -15.77
CA SER A 215 2.69 4.01 -16.45
C SER A 215 1.61 4.69 -15.60
N ALA A 216 1.46 4.28 -14.33
CA ALA A 216 0.48 4.83 -13.40
C ALA A 216 0.69 6.32 -13.09
N LYS A 217 1.93 6.84 -13.25
CA LYS A 217 2.20 8.28 -13.17
C LYS A 217 1.87 9.03 -14.47
N SER A 218 1.97 8.39 -15.63
CA SER A 218 1.56 8.96 -16.92
C SER A 218 0.04 8.92 -17.14
N GLU A 219 -0.66 7.96 -16.54
CA GLU A 219 -2.13 7.92 -16.47
C GLU A 219 -2.71 8.92 -15.44
N HIS A 220 -1.83 9.66 -14.75
CA HIS A 220 -2.18 10.69 -13.76
C HIS A 220 -1.61 12.06 -14.12
N ASP A 221 -1.51 12.36 -15.42
CA ASP A 221 -1.29 13.71 -15.92
C ASP A 221 -2.27 14.70 -15.26
N GLU A 222 -1.73 15.78 -14.69
CA GLU A 222 -2.53 16.83 -14.05
C GLU A 222 -3.65 17.33 -14.97
N THR A 223 -3.43 17.35 -16.28
CA THR A 223 -4.43 17.78 -17.26
C THR A 223 -5.73 16.99 -17.21
N ASP A 224 -5.70 15.71 -16.84
CA ASP A 224 -6.88 14.85 -16.75
C ASP A 224 -7.63 15.04 -15.42
N ILE A 225 -6.88 15.29 -14.34
CA ILE A 225 -7.42 15.68 -13.03
C ILE A 225 -8.08 17.06 -13.11
N TYR A 226 -7.42 18.05 -13.71
CA TYR A 226 -7.99 19.37 -13.97
C TYR A 226 -9.20 19.32 -14.91
N ARG A 227 -9.23 18.42 -15.90
CA ARG A 227 -10.41 18.24 -16.78
C ARG A 227 -11.59 17.64 -16.03
N LYS A 228 -11.37 16.62 -15.20
CA LYS A 228 -12.39 16.00 -14.33
C LYS A 228 -12.88 16.98 -13.26
N TYR A 229 -11.98 17.73 -12.62
CA TYR A 229 -12.32 18.78 -11.65
C TYR A 229 -13.16 19.88 -12.29
N ARG A 230 -12.76 20.41 -13.44
CA ARG A 230 -13.52 21.44 -14.17
C ARG A 230 -14.90 20.94 -14.62
N GLN A 231 -15.00 19.69 -15.07
CA GLN A 231 -16.28 19.07 -15.42
C GLN A 231 -17.19 18.94 -14.20
N ALA A 232 -16.66 18.49 -13.05
CA ALA A 232 -17.39 18.44 -11.79
C ALA A 232 -17.83 19.84 -11.32
N GLN A 233 -17.00 20.86 -11.53
CA GLN A 233 -17.32 22.25 -11.18
C GLN A 233 -18.50 22.79 -12.01
N ILE A 234 -18.57 22.44 -13.30
CA ILE A 234 -19.71 22.76 -14.18
C ILE A 234 -20.97 22.03 -13.71
N THR A 235 -20.92 20.71 -13.47
CA THR A 235 -22.11 19.96 -13.02
C THR A 235 -22.59 20.38 -11.64
N ILE A 236 -21.69 20.80 -10.73
CA ILE A 236 -22.07 21.41 -9.44
C ILE A 236 -22.76 22.76 -9.66
N GLN A 237 -22.30 23.59 -10.60
CA GLN A 237 -22.96 24.86 -10.91
C GLN A 237 -24.35 24.66 -11.54
N GLU A 238 -24.49 23.67 -12.43
CA GLU A 238 -25.79 23.27 -13.00
C GLU A 238 -26.73 22.71 -11.92
N GLN A 239 -26.23 21.86 -11.02
CA GLN A 239 -26.99 21.36 -9.87
C GLN A 239 -27.39 22.49 -8.91
N GLN A 240 -26.54 23.50 -8.68
CA GLN A 240 -26.89 24.67 -7.88
C GLN A 240 -27.99 25.52 -8.53
N GLN A 241 -27.97 25.70 -9.86
CA GLN A 241 -29.07 26.36 -10.59
C GLN A 241 -30.36 25.53 -10.54
N GLN A 242 -30.27 24.20 -10.68
CA GLN A 242 -31.42 23.31 -10.49
C GLN A 242 -31.97 23.40 -9.07
N ILE A 243 -31.12 23.39 -8.03
CA ILE A 243 -31.48 23.56 -6.62
C ILE A 243 -32.17 24.90 -6.39
N GLN A 244 -31.67 26.01 -6.95
CA GLN A 244 -32.35 27.31 -6.88
C GLN A 244 -33.72 27.28 -7.57
N SER A 245 -33.85 26.63 -8.73
CA SER A 245 -35.14 26.45 -9.43
C SER A 245 -36.12 25.55 -8.66
N LEU A 246 -35.61 24.59 -7.88
CA LEU A 246 -36.40 23.72 -7.01
C LEU A 246 -36.79 24.45 -5.73
N GLN A 247 -35.90 25.26 -5.15
CA GLN A 247 -36.21 26.13 -4.00
C GLN A 247 -37.31 27.15 -4.34
N SER A 248 -37.31 27.74 -5.55
CA SER A 248 -38.41 28.62 -5.98
C SER A 248 -39.75 27.89 -6.12
N LYS A 249 -39.74 26.61 -6.52
CA LYS A 249 -40.93 25.74 -6.57
C LYS A 249 -41.39 25.31 -5.17
N ILE A 250 -40.47 24.91 -4.29
CA ILE A 250 -40.72 24.50 -2.90
C ILE A 250 -41.38 25.64 -2.10
N ASN A 251 -40.94 26.88 -2.29
CA ASN A 251 -41.57 28.06 -1.68
C ASN A 251 -43.01 28.32 -2.15
N SER A 252 -43.47 27.63 -3.21
CA SER A 252 -44.83 27.76 -3.77
C SER A 252 -45.73 26.55 -3.44
N SER A 253 -45.28 25.56 -2.67
CA SER A 253 -46.04 24.31 -2.44
C SER A 253 -45.79 23.63 -1.09
N ARG A 254 -45.56 24.40 -0.01
CA ARG A 254 -45.53 23.87 1.36
C ARG A 254 -46.94 23.72 1.95
N GLN A 255 -47.61 22.60 1.69
CA GLN A 255 -48.84 22.23 2.40
C GLN A 255 -49.00 20.70 2.60
N TYR A 256 -48.55 20.24 3.77
CA TYR A 256 -48.75 18.93 4.42
C TYR A 256 -48.00 17.65 3.94
N ASN A 257 -47.52 16.90 4.95
CA ASN A 257 -47.28 15.44 5.00
C ASN A 257 -46.02 14.80 4.37
N GLU A 258 -44.82 14.99 4.96
CA GLU A 258 -43.68 14.05 4.78
C GLU A 258 -42.84 13.73 6.06
N ASP A 259 -43.17 14.27 7.24
CA ASP A 259 -42.26 14.29 8.39
C ASP A 259 -41.96 12.93 9.08
N TYR A 260 -42.76 11.87 8.85
CA TYR A 260 -42.59 10.60 9.58
C TYR A 260 -41.52 9.66 8.98
N SER A 261 -41.34 9.64 7.66
CA SER A 261 -40.34 8.77 7.02
C SER A 261 -38.92 9.32 7.23
N THR A 262 -38.77 10.63 7.05
CA THR A 262 -37.52 11.36 7.24
C THR A 262 -37.04 11.27 8.69
N LEU A 263 -37.91 11.48 9.68
CA LEU A 263 -37.58 11.38 11.10
C LEU A 263 -37.08 9.98 11.50
N ASN A 264 -37.72 8.92 11.00
CA ASN A 264 -37.30 7.54 11.28
C ASN A 264 -35.95 7.19 10.64
N LYS A 265 -35.67 7.70 9.42
CA LYS A 265 -34.36 7.53 8.79
C LYS A 265 -33.27 8.32 9.53
N LEU A 266 -33.59 9.53 10.01
CA LEU A 266 -32.67 10.37 10.78
C LEU A 266 -32.32 9.73 12.13
N LYS A 267 -33.30 9.16 12.85
CA LYS A 267 -33.05 8.40 14.09
C LYS A 267 -32.17 7.16 13.90
N ARG A 268 -32.29 6.45 12.77
CA ARG A 268 -31.41 5.31 12.46
C ARG A 268 -29.96 5.76 12.27
N LEU A 269 -29.75 6.84 11.50
CA LEU A 269 -28.42 7.43 11.30
C LEU A 269 -27.84 8.02 12.60
N GLU A 270 -28.68 8.59 13.47
CA GLU A 270 -28.28 9.11 14.79
C GLU A 270 -27.80 7.98 15.73
N GLU A 271 -28.49 6.84 15.72
CA GLU A 271 -28.10 5.64 16.49
C GLU A 271 -26.85 4.95 15.90
N GLU A 272 -26.74 4.85 14.58
CA GLU A 272 -25.55 4.32 13.88
C GLU A 272 -24.30 5.16 14.21
N LEU A 273 -24.43 6.49 14.19
CA LEU A 273 -23.37 7.43 14.57
C LEU A 273 -23.09 7.38 16.10
N ARG A 274 -24.08 7.02 16.94
CA ARG A 274 -23.88 6.75 18.38
C ARG A 274 -23.06 5.48 18.61
N VAL A 275 -23.31 4.41 17.85
CA VAL A 275 -22.53 3.16 17.91
C VAL A 275 -21.09 3.39 17.45
N GLN A 276 -20.90 4.04 16.29
CA GLN A 276 -19.56 4.40 15.79
C GLN A 276 -18.76 5.25 16.78
N ARG A 277 -19.40 6.15 17.53
CA ARG A 277 -18.74 6.92 18.60
C ARG A 277 -18.21 6.03 19.72
N LEU A 278 -19.03 5.10 20.22
CA LEU A 278 -18.61 4.16 21.26
C LEU A 278 -17.49 3.23 20.78
N GLU A 279 -17.51 2.83 19.51
CA GLU A 279 -16.42 2.07 18.87
C GLU A 279 -15.13 2.90 18.79
N THR A 280 -15.20 4.18 18.39
CA THR A 280 -14.03 5.07 18.40
C THR A 280 -13.51 5.35 19.81
N ASP A 281 -14.39 5.50 20.81
CA ASP A 281 -13.98 5.70 22.21
C ASP A 281 -13.29 4.44 22.77
N ALA A 282 -13.78 3.24 22.41
CA ALA A 282 -13.13 1.98 22.76
C ALA A 282 -11.74 1.84 22.12
N LEU A 283 -11.61 2.14 20.82
CA LEU A 283 -10.32 2.14 20.11
C LEU A 283 -9.34 3.20 20.67
N ILE A 284 -9.83 4.36 21.13
CA ILE A 284 -9.01 5.36 21.81
C ILE A 284 -8.47 4.81 23.13
N ASN A 285 -9.31 4.16 23.95
CA ASN A 285 -8.90 3.56 25.21
C ASN A 285 -7.85 2.45 25.00
N GLU A 286 -8.06 1.54 24.04
CA GLU A 286 -7.07 0.51 23.71
C GLU A 286 -5.74 1.15 23.26
N LEU A 287 -5.79 2.20 22.44
CA LEU A 287 -4.61 2.92 21.97
C LEU A 287 -3.87 3.64 23.12
N GLU A 288 -4.57 4.10 24.16
CA GLU A 288 -3.94 4.61 25.39
C GLU A 288 -3.30 3.50 26.24
N GLU A 289 -3.93 2.33 26.37
CA GLU A 289 -3.31 1.17 27.02
C GLU A 289 -2.06 0.69 26.27
N LYS A 290 -2.10 0.60 24.94
CA LYS A 290 -0.93 0.27 24.11
C LYS A 290 0.17 1.32 24.21
N LYS A 291 -0.16 2.62 24.26
CA LYS A 291 0.81 3.70 24.56
C LYS A 291 1.46 3.51 25.94
N LYS A 292 0.69 3.10 26.94
CA LYS A 292 1.22 2.81 28.29
C LYS A 292 2.17 1.61 28.26
N GLN A 293 1.78 0.49 27.66
CA GLN A 293 2.62 -0.69 27.47
C GLN A 293 3.95 -0.34 26.76
N ILE A 294 3.91 0.44 25.67
CA ILE A 294 5.10 0.93 24.96
C ILE A 294 5.98 1.82 25.85
N LYS A 295 5.39 2.66 26.70
CA LYS A 295 6.13 3.52 27.64
C LYS A 295 6.84 2.70 28.72
N ASP A 296 6.17 1.69 29.26
CA ASP A 296 6.69 0.86 30.34
C ASP A 296 7.82 -0.06 29.83
N LEU A 297 7.63 -0.74 28.69
CA LEU A 297 8.69 -1.46 27.96
C LEU A 297 9.90 -0.58 27.62
N LYS A 298 9.66 0.69 27.26
CA LYS A 298 10.76 1.66 27.00
C LYS A 298 11.53 2.01 28.27
N ASN A 299 10.88 2.03 29.43
CA ASN A 299 11.57 2.25 30.71
C ASN A 299 12.44 1.04 31.09
N GLU A 300 11.93 -0.17 30.87
CA GLU A 300 12.67 -1.43 31.08
C GLU A 300 13.89 -1.52 30.14
N MET A 301 13.71 -1.25 28.84
CA MET A 301 14.81 -1.27 27.87
C MET A 301 15.88 -0.19 28.17
N ASN A 302 15.48 0.99 28.67
CA ASN A 302 16.42 1.97 29.23
C ASN A 302 17.16 1.44 30.48
N GLY A 303 16.48 0.68 31.35
CA GLY A 303 17.05 0.02 32.51
C GLY A 303 18.11 -1.02 32.15
N TYR A 304 17.79 -1.94 31.23
CA TYR A 304 18.74 -2.91 30.67
C TYR A 304 19.92 -2.21 29.98
N THR A 305 19.67 -1.14 29.21
CA THR A 305 20.72 -0.33 28.58
C THR A 305 21.65 0.30 29.61
N LYS A 306 21.13 0.74 30.76
CA LYS A 306 21.97 1.24 31.85
C LYS A 306 22.82 0.13 32.46
N ILE A 307 22.21 -1.01 32.81
CA ILE A 307 22.92 -2.16 33.40
C ILE A 307 24.03 -2.66 32.45
N LEU A 308 23.77 -2.69 31.14
CA LEU A 308 24.76 -3.06 30.12
C LEU A 308 25.93 -2.08 30.02
N ASN A 309 25.69 -0.78 30.20
CA ASN A 309 26.77 0.21 30.25
C ASN A 309 27.56 0.12 31.58
N ASP A 310 26.86 -0.06 32.71
CA ASP A 310 27.47 -0.20 34.03
C ASP A 310 28.38 -1.46 34.07
N THR A 311 27.94 -2.60 33.53
CA THR A 311 28.77 -3.83 33.43
C THR A 311 29.89 -3.72 32.40
N LYS A 312 29.65 -3.07 31.25
CA LYS A 312 30.71 -2.80 30.27
C LYS A 312 31.82 -1.94 30.87
N GLN A 313 31.48 -0.92 31.66
CA GLN A 313 32.45 -0.07 32.34
C GLN A 313 33.24 -0.86 33.41
N GLN A 314 32.60 -1.76 34.16
CA GLN A 314 33.28 -2.65 35.08
C GLN A 314 34.28 -3.56 34.35
N LEU A 315 33.88 -4.17 33.23
CA LEU A 315 34.73 -5.05 32.42
C LEU A 315 35.91 -4.29 31.79
N GLU A 316 35.70 -3.05 31.35
CA GLU A 316 36.77 -2.15 30.87
C GLU A 316 37.76 -1.81 32.00
N THR A 317 37.28 -1.45 33.21
CA THR A 317 38.19 -1.21 34.35
C THR A 317 38.99 -2.46 34.73
N LYS A 318 38.36 -3.63 34.81
CA LYS A 318 39.05 -4.92 35.08
C LYS A 318 40.06 -5.28 34.00
N THR A 319 39.78 -4.97 32.73
CA THR A 319 40.75 -5.14 31.63
C THR A 319 41.97 -4.25 31.84
N THR A 320 41.79 -2.98 32.21
CA THR A 320 42.94 -2.08 32.51
C THR A 320 43.69 -2.44 33.80
N GLU A 321 43.07 -3.17 34.72
CA GLU A 321 43.71 -3.69 35.94
C GLU A 321 44.58 -4.91 35.61
N LEU A 322 44.06 -5.85 34.81
CA LEU A 322 44.83 -6.99 34.29
C LEU A 322 46.00 -6.53 33.42
N GLU A 323 45.83 -5.50 32.59
CA GLU A 323 46.94 -4.91 31.82
C GLU A 323 48.06 -4.33 32.71
N LYS A 324 47.72 -3.74 33.86
CA LYS A 324 48.72 -3.23 34.81
C LYS A 324 49.45 -4.36 35.51
N LEU A 325 48.70 -5.33 36.05
CA LEU A 325 49.27 -6.51 36.70
C LEU A 325 50.18 -7.30 35.75
N SER A 326 49.79 -7.46 34.48
CA SER A 326 50.63 -8.08 33.45
C SER A 326 51.94 -7.33 33.21
N LYS A 327 51.91 -5.99 33.18
CA LYS A 327 53.12 -5.15 33.03
C LYS A 327 53.99 -5.18 34.28
N GLU A 328 53.39 -5.18 35.47
CA GLU A 328 54.13 -5.33 36.74
C GLU A 328 54.78 -6.73 36.85
N ASN A 329 54.09 -7.78 36.40
CA ASN A 329 54.65 -9.13 36.37
C ASN A 329 55.83 -9.23 35.38
N SER A 330 55.67 -8.71 34.16
CA SER A 330 56.76 -8.63 33.17
C SER A 330 57.97 -7.84 33.68
N ASN A 331 57.75 -6.71 34.36
CA ASN A 331 58.81 -5.91 34.97
C ASN A 331 59.48 -6.61 36.16
N ASN A 332 58.84 -7.62 36.77
CA ASN A 332 59.40 -8.40 37.87
C ASN A 332 60.12 -9.65 37.34
N GLU A 333 59.64 -10.27 36.26
CA GLU A 333 60.35 -11.29 35.50
C GLU A 333 61.67 -10.73 34.92
N GLU A 334 61.66 -9.53 34.35
CA GLU A 334 62.86 -8.87 33.81
C GLU A 334 63.95 -8.65 34.88
N LYS A 335 63.56 -8.19 36.09
CA LYS A 335 64.47 -8.08 37.24
C LYS A 335 64.95 -9.44 37.75
N LEU A 336 64.08 -10.45 37.76
CA LEU A 336 64.44 -11.81 38.18
C LEU A 336 65.47 -12.41 37.21
N ILE A 337 65.31 -12.20 35.91
CA ILE A 337 66.31 -12.55 34.90
C ILE A 337 67.62 -11.79 35.16
N GLU A 338 67.57 -10.47 35.39
CA GLU A 338 68.76 -9.65 35.68
C GLU A 338 69.52 -10.14 36.93
N THR A 339 68.83 -10.48 38.02
CA THR A 339 69.47 -11.05 39.22
C THR A 339 69.99 -12.48 39.02
N ILE A 340 69.30 -13.30 38.21
CA ILE A 340 69.78 -14.64 37.85
C ILE A 340 71.02 -14.55 36.96
N GLU A 341 71.11 -13.54 36.08
CA GLU A 341 72.29 -13.30 35.24
C GLU A 341 73.50 -12.86 36.09
N GLN A 342 73.30 -11.91 37.03
CA GLN A 342 74.32 -11.49 37.99
C GLN A 342 74.83 -12.66 38.84
N LEU A 343 73.92 -13.50 39.38
CA LEU A 343 74.30 -14.68 40.14
C LEU A 343 75.05 -15.73 39.29
N LYS A 344 74.82 -15.82 37.98
CA LYS A 344 75.64 -16.66 37.09
C LYS A 344 77.05 -16.10 36.92
N GLU A 345 77.19 -14.79 36.68
CA GLU A 345 78.52 -14.16 36.56
C GLU A 345 79.34 -14.33 37.86
N GLU A 346 78.72 -14.14 39.03
CA GLU A 346 79.35 -14.41 40.33
C GLU A 346 79.75 -15.88 40.47
N ASN A 347 78.91 -16.83 40.07
CA ASN A 347 79.24 -18.26 40.10
C ASN A 347 80.36 -18.62 39.10
N GLU A 348 80.42 -18.06 37.90
CA GLU A 348 81.53 -18.29 36.96
C GLU A 348 82.86 -17.76 37.52
N VAL A 349 82.86 -16.59 38.17
CA VAL A 349 84.04 -16.04 38.86
C VAL A 349 84.47 -16.93 40.04
N LEU A 350 83.53 -17.42 40.84
CA LEU A 350 83.82 -18.33 41.95
C LEU A 350 84.36 -19.68 41.47
N VAL A 351 83.82 -20.24 40.39
CA VAL A 351 84.34 -21.47 39.76
C VAL A 351 85.76 -21.26 39.22
N ALA A 352 86.06 -20.12 38.61
CA ALA A 352 87.41 -19.79 38.15
C ALA A 352 88.41 -19.67 39.33
N GLU A 353 88.01 -19.03 40.43
CA GLU A 353 88.84 -18.94 41.65
C GLU A 353 89.06 -20.30 42.32
N ILE A 354 88.05 -21.18 42.32
CA ILE A 354 88.18 -22.57 42.80
C ILE A 354 89.17 -23.33 41.92
N GLN A 355 89.03 -23.31 40.58
CA GLN A 355 89.96 -23.99 39.66
C GLN A 355 91.40 -23.47 39.77
N ASN A 356 91.59 -22.19 40.09
CA ASN A 356 92.89 -21.59 40.34
C ASN A 356 93.52 -22.13 41.65
N ARG A 357 92.72 -22.24 42.72
CA ARG A 357 93.15 -22.84 44.00
C ARG A 357 93.39 -24.34 43.92
N GLU A 358 92.61 -25.08 43.13
CA GLU A 358 92.85 -26.51 42.87
C GLU A 358 94.21 -26.73 42.19
N GLN A 359 94.60 -25.85 41.26
CA GLN A 359 95.92 -25.87 40.63
C GLN A 359 97.05 -25.50 41.61
N GLU A 360 96.82 -24.54 42.51
CA GLU A 360 97.78 -24.18 43.57
C GLU A 360 97.97 -25.34 44.58
N VAL A 361 96.89 -25.97 45.02
CA VAL A 361 96.92 -27.14 45.91
C VAL A 361 97.65 -28.31 45.24
N ALA A 362 97.35 -28.62 43.97
CA ALA A 362 98.04 -29.70 43.25
C ALA A 362 99.56 -29.45 43.13
N ALA A 363 99.98 -28.20 42.93
CA ALA A 363 101.40 -27.83 42.91
C ALA A 363 102.09 -28.02 44.29
N LEU A 364 101.39 -27.69 45.38
CA LEU A 364 101.86 -27.90 46.75
C LEU A 364 101.89 -29.38 47.14
N GLU A 365 100.92 -30.19 46.71
CA GLU A 365 100.94 -31.64 46.88
C GLU A 365 102.13 -32.28 46.16
N GLU A 366 102.45 -31.83 44.94
CA GLU A 366 103.66 -32.22 44.23
C GLU A 366 104.95 -31.86 44.99
N GLU A 367 105.00 -30.71 45.68
CA GLU A 367 106.14 -30.33 46.53
C GLU A 367 106.24 -31.20 47.80
N ILE A 368 105.10 -31.50 48.44
CA ILE A 368 105.02 -32.42 49.58
C ILE A 368 105.52 -33.83 49.18
N ILE A 369 105.13 -34.35 48.01
CA ILE A 369 105.60 -35.65 47.51
C ILE A 369 107.13 -35.64 47.30
N LYS A 370 107.69 -34.56 46.76
CA LYS A 370 109.15 -34.40 46.60
C LYS A 370 109.84 -34.38 47.98
N LEU A 371 109.32 -33.63 48.94
CA LEU A 371 109.84 -33.57 50.31
C LEU A 371 109.75 -34.91 51.05
N LEU A 372 108.65 -35.65 50.91
CA LEU A 372 108.46 -36.99 51.50
C LEU A 372 109.48 -37.99 50.96
N SER A 373 109.71 -38.02 49.64
CA SER A 373 110.75 -38.87 49.04
C SER A 373 112.16 -38.58 49.61
N HIS A 374 112.42 -37.31 49.94
CA HIS A 374 113.69 -36.87 50.53
C HIS A 374 113.82 -37.22 52.03
N PHE A 375 112.69 -37.45 52.72
CA PHE A 375 112.62 -37.91 54.11
C PHE A 375 112.71 -39.45 54.23
N GLU A 376 112.14 -40.20 53.30
CA GLU A 376 112.20 -41.67 53.29
C GLU A 376 113.64 -42.18 53.15
N GLU A 377 114.48 -41.49 52.36
CA GLU A 377 115.88 -41.86 52.14
C GLU A 377 116.77 -41.69 53.40
N ASN A 378 116.38 -40.85 54.36
CA ASN A 378 117.20 -40.48 55.52
C ASN A 378 116.98 -41.34 56.79
N ASN A 379 115.89 -42.12 56.87
CA ASN A 379 115.44 -42.69 58.16
C ASN A 379 115.94 -44.10 58.52
N GLN A 380 116.84 -44.71 57.73
CA GLN A 380 117.40 -46.03 58.05
C GLN A 380 118.56 -46.01 59.07
N ASN A 381 118.36 -45.51 60.30
CA ASN A 381 119.24 -45.84 61.46
C ASN A 381 118.73 -45.37 62.85
N ARG A 382 118.11 -46.26 63.63
CA ARG A 382 118.55 -46.68 65.00
C ARG A 382 117.53 -47.58 65.74
N PRO A 383 117.97 -48.38 66.74
CA PRO A 383 117.10 -49.35 67.42
C PRO A 383 116.58 -48.91 68.80
N ILE A 384 115.34 -49.33 69.09
CA ILE A 384 114.84 -50.00 70.32
C ILE A 384 115.50 -49.60 71.66
N ASN A 385 114.70 -49.06 72.60
CA ASN A 385 114.75 -49.52 73.99
C ASN A 385 113.42 -49.32 74.76
N SER A 386 113.18 -50.11 75.81
CA SER A 386 111.83 -50.36 76.35
C SER A 386 111.58 -49.79 77.75
N TYR A 387 111.37 -48.47 77.86
CA TYR A 387 110.94 -47.81 79.12
C TYR A 387 109.90 -46.67 78.92
N GLN A 388 109.21 -46.62 77.78
CA GLN A 388 108.34 -45.49 77.39
C GLN A 388 106.83 -45.76 77.56
N ASN A 389 106.36 -46.26 78.71
CA ASN A 389 104.90 -46.36 78.95
C ASN A 389 104.30 -45.03 79.43
N ASP A 390 105.01 -44.26 80.26
CA ASP A 390 104.47 -43.01 80.81
C ASP A 390 104.58 -41.82 79.82
N GLU A 391 105.62 -41.80 78.98
CA GLU A 391 105.67 -40.94 77.78
C GLU A 391 104.58 -41.32 76.77
N LYS A 392 104.25 -42.61 76.61
CA LYS A 392 103.13 -43.02 75.75
C LYS A 392 101.78 -42.63 76.33
N ASN A 393 101.59 -42.71 77.65
CA ASN A 393 100.36 -42.26 78.28
C ASN A 393 100.19 -40.74 78.09
N THR A 394 101.22 -39.93 78.33
CA THR A 394 101.14 -38.47 78.11
C THR A 394 100.96 -38.08 76.63
N LEU A 395 101.55 -38.82 75.68
CA LEU A 395 101.27 -38.65 74.25
C LEU A 395 99.87 -39.15 73.85
N LEU A 396 99.32 -40.17 74.51
CA LEU A 396 97.94 -40.61 74.35
C LEU A 396 96.95 -39.61 74.95
N GLU A 397 97.25 -39.01 76.11
CA GLU A 397 96.47 -37.93 76.72
C GLU A 397 96.39 -36.74 75.76
N ALA A 398 97.52 -36.33 75.17
CA ALA A 398 97.56 -35.27 74.16
C ALA A 398 96.78 -35.64 72.88
N ALA A 399 96.90 -36.87 72.38
CA ALA A 399 96.16 -37.35 71.21
C ALA A 399 94.67 -37.65 71.48
N ILE A 400 94.28 -37.81 72.75
CA ILE A 400 92.88 -37.82 73.19
C ILE A 400 92.37 -36.38 73.23
N GLN A 401 93.11 -35.45 73.82
CA GLN A 401 92.74 -34.04 73.86
C GLN A 401 92.60 -33.43 72.45
N GLU A 402 93.53 -33.70 71.53
CA GLU A 402 93.43 -33.30 70.11
C GLU A 402 92.15 -33.86 69.44
N ARG A 403 91.76 -35.09 69.81
CA ARG A 403 90.53 -35.71 69.31
C ARG A 403 89.28 -35.13 69.96
N ASP A 404 89.30 -34.81 71.24
CA ASP A 404 88.17 -34.20 71.95
C ASP A 404 87.96 -32.75 71.48
N GLU A 405 89.04 -32.00 71.22
CA GLU A 405 88.99 -30.69 70.55
C GLU A 405 88.43 -30.82 69.13
N LYS A 406 88.85 -31.84 68.36
CA LYS A 406 88.31 -32.09 67.01
C LYS A 406 86.84 -32.57 67.01
N ILE A 407 86.44 -33.37 68.01
CA ILE A 407 85.05 -33.76 68.25
C ILE A 407 84.22 -32.52 68.64
N SER A 408 84.76 -31.61 69.45
CA SER A 408 84.10 -30.35 69.79
C SER A 408 83.84 -29.50 68.55
N MET A 409 84.84 -29.32 67.68
CA MET A 409 84.68 -28.58 66.41
C MET A 409 83.63 -29.25 65.51
N LEU A 410 83.70 -30.57 65.30
CA LEU A 410 82.71 -31.31 64.50
C LEU A 410 81.31 -31.27 65.12
N THR A 411 81.19 -31.18 66.44
CA THR A 411 79.89 -31.02 67.14
C THR A 411 79.33 -29.62 66.95
N GLU A 412 80.18 -28.59 66.96
CA GLU A 412 79.79 -27.20 66.69
C GLU A 412 79.41 -26.99 65.22
N GLU A 413 80.15 -27.60 64.27
CA GLU A 413 79.78 -27.65 62.85
C GLU A 413 78.43 -28.35 62.65
N LEU A 414 78.21 -29.53 63.24
CA LEU A 414 76.92 -30.23 63.19
C LEU A 414 75.78 -29.41 63.83
N GLN A 415 76.06 -28.69 64.93
CA GLN A 415 75.06 -27.84 65.57
C GLN A 415 74.71 -26.61 64.71
N ASN A 416 75.66 -26.06 63.97
CA ASN A 416 75.41 -24.95 63.05
C ASN A 416 74.74 -25.40 61.75
N MET A 417 75.11 -26.57 61.20
CA MET A 417 74.40 -27.19 60.08
C MET A 417 72.95 -27.51 60.44
N ASN A 418 72.68 -28.03 61.64
CA ASN A 418 71.30 -28.30 62.08
C ASN A 418 70.48 -27.01 62.19
N LYS A 419 71.02 -25.90 62.73
CA LYS A 419 70.32 -24.60 62.72
C LYS A 419 70.01 -24.13 61.30
N SER A 420 70.97 -24.24 60.37
CA SER A 420 70.75 -23.88 58.97
C SER A 420 69.62 -24.71 58.35
N HIS A 421 69.59 -26.02 58.61
CA HIS A 421 68.50 -26.89 58.15
C HIS A 421 67.16 -26.57 58.81
N ASP A 422 67.14 -26.22 60.11
CA ASP A 422 65.92 -25.80 60.81
C ASP A 422 65.38 -24.46 60.21
N GLU A 423 66.26 -23.51 59.91
CA GLU A 423 65.94 -22.23 59.23
C GLU A 423 65.44 -22.47 57.78
N ASP A 424 66.07 -23.37 57.02
CA ASP A 424 65.62 -23.79 55.68
C ASP A 424 64.24 -24.48 55.73
N ILE A 425 63.96 -25.28 56.76
CA ILE A 425 62.67 -25.95 56.96
C ILE A 425 61.58 -24.94 57.29
N GLU A 426 61.83 -23.97 58.18
CA GLU A 426 60.86 -22.90 58.48
C GLU A 426 60.56 -22.07 57.22
N ALA A 427 61.56 -21.77 56.39
CA ALA A 427 61.37 -21.07 55.12
C ALA A 427 60.55 -21.88 54.10
N LEU A 428 60.74 -23.20 54.04
CA LEU A 428 59.95 -24.11 53.20
C LEU A 428 58.50 -24.21 53.67
N ASP A 429 58.24 -24.33 54.98
CA ASP A 429 56.88 -24.34 55.54
C ASP A 429 56.16 -22.99 55.35
N GLU A 430 56.87 -21.86 55.42
CA GLU A 430 56.31 -20.54 55.09
C GLU A 430 55.96 -20.46 53.58
N HIS A 431 56.76 -21.05 52.69
CA HIS A 431 56.45 -21.11 51.26
C HIS A 431 55.29 -22.08 50.95
N ILE A 432 55.20 -23.23 51.64
CA ILE A 432 54.10 -24.18 51.52
C ILE A 432 52.79 -23.55 51.99
N THR A 433 52.78 -22.84 53.11
CA THR A 433 51.56 -22.16 53.60
C THR A 433 51.14 -21.01 52.69
N LYS A 434 52.08 -20.19 52.17
CA LYS A 434 51.81 -19.16 51.16
C LYS A 434 51.21 -19.73 49.87
N THR A 435 51.75 -20.85 49.37
CA THR A 435 51.25 -21.49 48.14
C THR A 435 49.90 -22.19 48.35
N GLN A 436 49.64 -22.76 49.53
CA GLN A 436 48.32 -23.28 49.91
C GLN A 436 47.27 -22.15 49.99
N GLN A 437 47.59 -21.02 50.62
CA GLN A 437 46.67 -19.87 50.65
C GLN A 437 46.38 -19.35 49.24
N ALA A 438 47.40 -19.16 48.41
CA ALA A 438 47.23 -18.72 47.02
C ALA A 438 46.40 -19.70 46.18
N LEU A 439 46.53 -21.02 46.42
CA LEU A 439 45.69 -22.03 45.78
C LEU A 439 44.23 -21.90 46.19
N GLU A 440 43.95 -21.69 47.48
CA GLU A 440 42.58 -21.55 47.98
C GLU A 440 41.91 -20.25 47.52
N GLU A 441 42.65 -19.14 47.45
CA GLU A 441 42.19 -17.89 46.82
C GLU A 441 41.84 -18.08 45.33
N LYS A 442 42.57 -18.95 44.60
CA LYS A 442 42.23 -19.31 43.21
C LYS A 442 41.04 -20.27 43.13
N ASN A 443 40.89 -21.21 44.06
CA ASN A 443 39.72 -22.08 44.15
C ASN A 443 38.44 -21.27 44.38
N GLU A 444 38.50 -20.30 45.29
CA GLU A 444 37.39 -19.39 45.60
C GLU A 444 37.02 -18.50 44.41
N ALA A 445 38.01 -17.88 43.75
CA ALA A 445 37.78 -17.09 42.54
C ALA A 445 37.18 -17.93 41.38
N ASN A 446 37.62 -19.17 41.20
CA ASN A 446 37.02 -20.11 40.24
C ASN A 446 35.58 -20.47 40.60
N ARG A 447 35.27 -20.61 41.91
CA ARG A 447 33.91 -20.87 42.40
C ARG A 447 32.98 -19.69 42.16
N GLU A 448 33.46 -18.46 42.32
CA GLU A 448 32.70 -17.24 41.98
C GLU A 448 32.44 -17.13 40.47
N LEU A 449 33.47 -17.34 39.63
CA LEU A 449 33.33 -17.35 38.17
C LEU A 449 32.33 -18.41 37.67
N LEU A 450 32.30 -19.59 38.29
CA LEU A 450 31.29 -20.62 37.99
C LEU A 450 29.87 -20.20 38.38
N MET A 451 29.70 -19.48 39.50
CA MET A 451 28.40 -18.93 39.89
C MET A 451 27.94 -17.81 38.95
N GLU A 452 28.85 -16.94 38.50
CA GLU A 452 28.52 -15.94 37.48
C GLU A 452 28.16 -16.59 36.14
N LEU A 453 28.93 -17.57 35.67
CA LEU A 453 28.69 -18.30 34.42
C LEU A 453 27.32 -18.99 34.43
N ASN A 454 26.97 -19.70 35.51
CA ASN A 454 25.63 -20.29 35.66
C ASN A 454 24.54 -19.22 35.61
N ARG A 455 24.72 -18.08 36.29
CA ARG A 455 23.77 -16.96 36.29
C ARG A 455 23.67 -16.23 34.94
N PHE A 456 24.68 -16.36 34.06
CA PHE A 456 24.57 -15.93 32.67
C PHE A 456 23.83 -16.96 31.82
N ALA A 457 24.08 -18.26 32.00
CA ALA A 457 23.35 -19.33 31.31
C ALA A 457 21.84 -19.34 31.66
N GLU A 458 21.48 -19.16 32.93
CA GLU A 458 20.07 -19.01 33.38
C GLU A 458 19.37 -17.85 32.64
N LYS A 459 20.02 -16.69 32.52
CA LYS A 459 19.48 -15.54 31.78
C LYS A 459 19.38 -15.81 30.29
N GLU A 460 20.35 -16.52 29.71
CA GLU A 460 20.29 -16.86 28.29
C GLU A 460 19.13 -17.82 28.00
N GLU A 461 18.88 -18.80 28.88
CA GLU A 461 17.74 -19.72 28.76
C GLU A 461 16.40 -19.00 28.95
N GLU A 462 16.30 -18.06 29.90
CA GLU A 462 15.09 -17.25 30.08
C GLU A 462 14.81 -16.35 28.87
N ILE A 463 15.84 -15.67 28.34
CA ILE A 463 15.73 -14.87 27.11
C ILE A 463 15.36 -15.74 25.90
N ARG A 464 15.87 -16.98 25.82
CA ARG A 464 15.50 -17.94 24.77
C ARG A 464 14.01 -18.31 24.86
N LYS A 465 13.49 -18.65 26.04
CA LYS A 465 12.06 -18.92 26.26
C LYS A 465 11.20 -17.70 25.90
N GLU A 466 11.61 -16.52 26.35
CA GLU A 466 10.96 -15.25 26.00
C GLU A 466 10.87 -15.00 24.48
N TYR A 467 11.82 -15.50 23.67
CA TYR A 467 11.76 -15.41 22.21
C TYR A 467 10.98 -16.57 21.58
N GLU A 468 10.99 -17.76 22.18
CA GLU A 468 10.23 -18.93 21.74
C GLU A 468 8.72 -18.71 21.93
N GLU A 469 8.29 -18.18 23.09
CA GLU A 469 6.90 -17.78 23.34
C GLU A 469 6.42 -16.72 22.34
N LYS A 470 7.23 -15.68 22.07
CA LYS A 470 6.91 -14.63 21.09
C LYS A 470 6.88 -15.16 19.65
N LEU A 471 7.63 -16.22 19.34
CA LEU A 471 7.60 -16.89 18.04
C LEU A 471 6.35 -17.75 17.89
N ASP A 472 5.91 -18.43 18.94
CA ASP A 472 4.66 -19.18 18.96
C ASP A 472 3.43 -18.26 18.90
N GLU A 473 3.41 -17.15 19.66
CA GLU A 473 2.38 -16.10 19.52
C GLU A 473 2.29 -15.60 18.07
N LEU A 474 3.43 -15.23 17.48
CA LEU A 474 3.49 -14.78 16.09
C LEU A 474 2.97 -15.86 15.13
N THR A 475 3.35 -17.13 15.35
CA THR A 475 2.89 -18.28 14.57
C THR A 475 1.38 -18.50 14.67
N VAL A 476 0.77 -18.31 15.85
CA VAL A 476 -0.69 -18.32 16.01
C VAL A 476 -1.33 -17.18 15.21
N THR A 477 -0.85 -15.94 15.34
CA THR A 477 -1.42 -14.80 14.59
C THR A 477 -1.24 -14.92 13.07
N ILE A 478 -0.23 -15.64 12.59
CA ILE A 478 -0.06 -15.98 11.17
C ILE A 478 -1.17 -16.96 10.74
N ARG A 479 -1.38 -18.06 11.48
CA ARG A 479 -2.45 -19.03 11.18
C ARG A 479 -3.85 -18.40 11.21
N GLU A 480 -4.11 -17.50 12.16
CA GLU A 480 -5.37 -16.73 12.20
C GLU A 480 -5.56 -15.85 10.96
N ARG A 481 -4.49 -15.24 10.46
CA ARG A 481 -4.51 -14.43 9.23
C ARG A 481 -4.70 -15.31 7.99
N GLU A 482 -4.07 -16.48 7.92
CA GLU A 482 -4.26 -17.46 6.85
C GLU A 482 -5.72 -17.93 6.79
N VAL A 483 -6.33 -18.27 7.93
CA VAL A 483 -7.75 -18.62 8.02
C VAL A 483 -8.65 -17.44 7.63
N ARG A 484 -8.31 -16.21 8.02
CA ARG A 484 -9.04 -15.00 7.61
C ARG A 484 -8.91 -14.71 6.11
N ILE A 485 -7.76 -15.01 5.50
CA ILE A 485 -7.56 -14.88 4.06
C ILE A 485 -8.41 -15.93 3.33
N ALA A 486 -8.29 -17.21 3.68
CA ALA A 486 -9.05 -18.29 3.04
C ALA A 486 -10.57 -18.12 3.16
N THR A 487 -11.07 -17.60 4.28
CA THR A 487 -12.50 -17.28 4.45
C THR A 487 -12.94 -16.05 3.64
N LEU A 488 -12.09 -15.03 3.46
CA LEU A 488 -12.38 -13.93 2.54
C LEU A 488 -12.33 -14.39 1.07
N GLU A 489 -11.36 -15.21 0.68
CA GLU A 489 -11.23 -15.78 -0.66
C GLU A 489 -12.45 -16.62 -1.03
N GLY A 490 -12.91 -17.52 -0.16
CA GLY A 490 -14.14 -18.29 -0.37
C GLY A 490 -15.41 -17.43 -0.47
N ASN A 491 -15.47 -16.32 0.28
CA ASN A 491 -16.57 -15.35 0.15
C ASN A 491 -16.51 -14.59 -1.19
N PHE A 492 -15.32 -14.20 -1.67
CA PHE A 492 -15.15 -13.56 -2.98
C PHE A 492 -15.41 -14.52 -4.15
N GLU A 493 -15.02 -15.79 -4.02
CA GLU A 493 -15.37 -16.84 -4.98
C GLU A 493 -16.89 -17.00 -5.05
N ALA A 494 -17.55 -17.23 -3.91
CA ALA A 494 -19.01 -17.34 -3.84
C ALA A 494 -19.75 -16.11 -4.40
N GLN A 495 -19.27 -14.89 -4.14
CA GLN A 495 -19.84 -13.65 -4.70
C GLN A 495 -19.62 -13.53 -6.22
N THR A 496 -18.47 -13.97 -6.73
CA THR A 496 -18.19 -14.01 -8.17
C THR A 496 -19.12 -15.02 -8.85
N ASP A 497 -19.37 -16.14 -8.19
CA ASP A 497 -20.20 -17.25 -8.62
C ASP A 497 -21.71 -16.88 -8.63
N THR A 498 -22.20 -16.11 -7.65
CA THR A 498 -23.57 -15.56 -7.70
C THR A 498 -23.71 -14.49 -8.78
N MET A 499 -22.78 -13.54 -8.86
CA MET A 499 -22.80 -12.48 -9.89
C MET A 499 -22.73 -13.07 -11.32
N GLN A 500 -21.99 -14.15 -11.55
CA GLN A 500 -21.95 -14.83 -12.84
C GLN A 500 -23.27 -15.53 -13.17
N ARG A 501 -23.94 -16.16 -12.19
CA ARG A 501 -25.29 -16.74 -12.36
C ARG A 501 -26.35 -15.67 -12.66
N GLU A 502 -26.34 -14.55 -11.93
CA GLU A 502 -27.23 -13.41 -12.20
C GLU A 502 -27.02 -12.86 -13.62
N LYS A 503 -25.77 -12.73 -14.04
CA LYS A 503 -25.37 -12.33 -15.39
C LYS A 503 -25.72 -13.36 -16.48
N GLU A 504 -25.98 -14.61 -16.13
CA GLU A 504 -26.50 -15.63 -17.04
C GLU A 504 -28.02 -15.57 -17.15
N LEU A 505 -28.73 -15.50 -16.02
CA LEU A 505 -30.18 -15.25 -15.99
C LEU A 505 -30.57 -13.97 -16.74
N LEU A 506 -29.81 -12.87 -16.57
CA LEU A 506 -30.05 -11.62 -17.31
C LEU A 506 -29.78 -11.75 -18.83
N LYS A 507 -28.91 -12.67 -19.29
CA LYS A 507 -28.78 -12.96 -20.73
C LYS A 507 -30.00 -13.74 -21.23
N GLU A 508 -30.48 -14.71 -20.45
CA GLU A 508 -31.66 -15.50 -20.80
C GLU A 508 -32.92 -14.61 -20.89
N GLU A 509 -33.13 -13.70 -19.93
CA GLU A 509 -34.18 -12.67 -20.00
C GLU A 509 -34.03 -11.77 -21.26
N ILE A 510 -32.80 -11.39 -21.62
CA ILE A 510 -32.53 -10.58 -22.82
C ILE A 510 -32.84 -11.36 -24.11
N GLU A 511 -32.48 -12.64 -24.22
CA GLU A 511 -32.82 -13.45 -25.40
C GLU A 511 -34.34 -13.76 -25.46
N GLU A 512 -35.01 -14.00 -24.33
CA GLU A 512 -36.47 -14.08 -24.28
C GLU A 512 -37.13 -12.79 -24.78
N LEU A 513 -36.64 -11.62 -24.34
CA LEU A 513 -37.17 -10.32 -24.76
C LEU A 513 -36.89 -10.03 -26.24
N LYS A 514 -35.72 -10.41 -26.76
CA LYS A 514 -35.41 -10.36 -28.20
C LYS A 514 -36.35 -11.26 -29.01
N HIS A 515 -36.62 -12.48 -28.54
CA HIS A 515 -37.54 -13.40 -29.22
C HIS A 515 -38.97 -12.84 -29.24
N LYS A 516 -39.46 -12.32 -28.11
CA LYS A 516 -40.77 -11.65 -28.01
C LYS A 516 -40.85 -10.42 -28.93
N LEU A 517 -39.78 -9.61 -28.99
CA LEU A 517 -39.69 -8.46 -29.90
C LEU A 517 -39.70 -8.90 -31.38
N HIS A 518 -39.03 -10.01 -31.72
CA HIS A 518 -39.04 -10.55 -33.08
C HIS A 518 -40.42 -11.03 -33.52
N LEU A 519 -41.17 -11.70 -32.63
CA LEU A 519 -42.56 -12.09 -32.88
C LEU A 519 -43.46 -10.86 -33.11
N VAL A 520 -43.37 -9.84 -32.24
CA VAL A 520 -44.13 -8.58 -32.41
C VAL A 520 -43.75 -7.85 -33.69
N PHE A 521 -42.48 -7.90 -34.12
CA PHE A 521 -42.04 -7.34 -35.39
C PHE A 521 -42.59 -8.12 -36.61
N GLN A 522 -42.69 -9.44 -36.52
CA GLN A 522 -43.35 -10.26 -37.54
C GLN A 522 -44.85 -9.92 -37.61
N GLU A 523 -45.55 -9.88 -36.48
CA GLU A 523 -46.97 -9.49 -36.41
C GLU A 523 -47.20 -8.09 -37.00
N LEU A 524 -46.34 -7.12 -36.68
CA LEU A 524 -46.41 -5.76 -37.23
C LEU A 524 -46.25 -5.78 -38.76
N ASN A 525 -45.26 -6.51 -39.28
CA ASN A 525 -45.06 -6.66 -40.73
C ASN A 525 -46.25 -7.36 -41.41
N GLU A 526 -46.86 -8.37 -40.78
CA GLU A 526 -48.10 -8.99 -41.27
C GLU A 526 -49.27 -7.99 -41.29
N LYS A 527 -49.37 -7.09 -40.29
CA LYS A 527 -50.36 -6.01 -40.26
C LYS A 527 -50.10 -4.92 -41.29
N GLU A 528 -48.85 -4.54 -41.55
CA GLU A 528 -48.50 -3.60 -42.61
C GLU A 528 -48.88 -4.16 -44.00
N ASN A 529 -48.60 -5.44 -44.26
CA ASN A 529 -49.05 -6.12 -45.48
C ASN A 529 -50.59 -6.15 -45.60
N GLN A 530 -51.32 -6.48 -44.53
CA GLN A 530 -52.80 -6.41 -44.51
C GLN A 530 -53.31 -4.98 -44.77
N VAL A 531 -52.63 -3.94 -44.28
CA VAL A 531 -52.98 -2.53 -44.54
C VAL A 531 -52.68 -2.12 -45.99
N LEU A 532 -51.62 -2.66 -46.62
CA LEU A 532 -51.33 -2.46 -48.04
C LEU A 532 -52.39 -3.13 -48.93
N GLU A 533 -52.76 -4.38 -48.68
CA GLU A 533 -53.83 -5.06 -49.41
C GLU A 533 -55.17 -4.31 -49.30
N LEU A 534 -55.54 -3.87 -48.08
CA LEU A 534 -56.74 -3.07 -47.87
C LEU A 534 -56.68 -1.72 -48.59
N ARG A 535 -55.50 -1.07 -48.64
CA ARG A 535 -55.29 0.17 -49.40
C ARG A 535 -55.51 -0.05 -50.90
N ASP A 536 -55.03 -1.17 -51.45
CA ASP A 536 -55.21 -1.50 -52.87
C ASP A 536 -56.65 -1.90 -53.22
N VAL A 537 -57.36 -2.60 -52.32
CA VAL A 537 -58.80 -2.82 -52.45
C VAL A 537 -59.57 -1.50 -52.42
N ILE A 538 -59.14 -0.52 -51.61
CA ILE A 538 -59.76 0.82 -51.55
C ILE A 538 -59.44 1.66 -52.78
N THR A 539 -58.21 1.65 -53.31
CA THR A 539 -57.87 2.37 -54.56
C THR A 539 -58.61 1.79 -55.74
N LYS A 540 -58.68 0.46 -55.87
CA LYS A 540 -59.48 -0.21 -56.90
C LYS A 540 -60.97 0.14 -56.81
N LYS A 541 -61.60 0.00 -55.64
CA LYS A 541 -63.02 0.41 -55.44
C LYS A 541 -63.25 1.90 -55.74
N ARG A 542 -62.27 2.78 -55.49
CA ARG A 542 -62.33 4.20 -55.87
C ARG A 542 -62.25 4.39 -57.39
N MET A 543 -61.41 3.63 -58.10
CA MET A 543 -61.36 3.64 -59.56
C MET A 543 -62.67 3.12 -60.16
N ASP A 544 -63.13 1.93 -59.75
CA ASP A 544 -64.38 1.31 -60.20
C ASP A 544 -65.58 2.25 -60.03
N ASN A 545 -65.70 2.89 -58.85
CA ASN A 545 -66.77 3.86 -58.56
C ASN A 545 -66.61 5.16 -59.37
N THR A 546 -65.39 5.60 -59.67
CA THR A 546 -65.13 6.76 -60.53
C THR A 546 -65.52 6.48 -61.99
N GLU A 547 -65.29 5.26 -62.47
CA GLU A 547 -65.73 4.82 -63.80
C GLU A 547 -67.25 4.64 -63.87
N LEU A 548 -67.85 4.02 -62.85
CA LEU A 548 -69.31 3.94 -62.71
C LEU A 548 -69.96 5.34 -62.70
N MET A 549 -69.35 6.32 -62.02
CA MET A 549 -69.80 7.72 -62.03
C MET A 549 -69.62 8.40 -63.40
N LYS A 550 -68.57 8.08 -64.17
CA LYS A 550 -68.42 8.54 -65.57
C LYS A 550 -69.51 7.94 -66.46
N MET A 551 -69.71 6.63 -66.39
CA MET A 551 -70.74 5.89 -67.16
C MET A 551 -72.14 6.41 -66.85
N LYS A 552 -72.47 6.59 -65.56
CA LYS A 552 -73.76 7.14 -65.13
C LYS A 552 -73.98 8.59 -65.59
N LYS A 553 -72.93 9.42 -65.63
CA LYS A 553 -73.00 10.78 -66.21
C LYS A 553 -73.18 10.75 -67.73
N SER A 554 -72.56 9.81 -68.45
CA SER A 554 -72.80 9.64 -69.89
C SER A 554 -74.24 9.25 -70.14
N ALA A 555 -74.72 8.16 -69.52
CA ALA A 555 -76.10 7.70 -69.67
C ALA A 555 -77.14 8.79 -69.35
N GLN A 556 -76.93 9.58 -68.28
CA GLN A 556 -77.82 10.69 -67.94
C GLN A 556 -77.76 11.86 -68.96
N ASN A 557 -76.64 12.05 -69.67
CA ASN A 557 -76.57 13.00 -70.77
C ASN A 557 -77.25 12.46 -72.04
N ASP A 558 -77.05 11.19 -72.36
CA ASP A 558 -77.69 10.51 -73.49
C ASP A 558 -79.21 10.47 -73.33
N GLU A 559 -79.70 10.27 -72.11
CA GLU A 559 -81.13 10.33 -71.76
C GLU A 559 -81.70 11.75 -71.88
N LYS A 560 -80.98 12.78 -71.42
CA LYS A 560 -81.34 14.20 -71.68
C LYS A 560 -81.33 14.55 -73.17
N TRP A 561 -80.45 13.93 -73.97
CA TRP A 561 -80.45 14.10 -75.42
C TRP A 561 -81.65 13.41 -76.08
N LYS A 562 -82.03 12.20 -75.65
CA LYS A 562 -83.27 11.53 -76.08
C LYS A 562 -84.52 12.32 -75.70
N GLU A 563 -84.60 12.84 -74.49
CA GLU A 563 -85.71 13.67 -74.02
C GLU A 563 -85.80 14.99 -74.80
N ARG A 564 -84.67 15.62 -75.12
CA ARG A 564 -84.62 16.78 -76.02
C ARG A 564 -85.06 16.44 -77.44
N ALA A 565 -84.62 15.29 -77.98
CA ALA A 565 -85.02 14.82 -79.30
C ALA A 565 -86.53 14.58 -79.38
N LEU A 566 -87.11 13.87 -78.40
CA LEU A 566 -88.57 13.69 -78.27
C LEU A 566 -89.33 15.00 -78.11
N ASN A 567 -88.81 15.96 -77.35
CA ASN A 567 -89.42 17.29 -77.24
C ASN A 567 -89.32 18.12 -78.53
N LEU A 568 -88.26 17.93 -79.34
CA LEU A 568 -88.14 18.55 -80.66
C LEU A 568 -89.05 17.85 -81.68
N GLU A 569 -89.19 16.53 -81.62
CA GLU A 569 -90.11 15.75 -82.46
C GLU A 569 -91.57 16.09 -82.14
N HIS A 570 -91.94 16.20 -80.86
CA HIS A 570 -93.26 16.71 -80.47
C HIS A 570 -93.49 18.14 -80.95
N LYS A 571 -92.53 19.07 -80.78
CA LYS A 571 -92.64 20.43 -81.32
C LYS A 571 -92.77 20.46 -82.84
N LEU A 572 -92.05 19.60 -83.56
CA LEU A 572 -92.15 19.48 -85.02
C LEU A 572 -93.52 18.92 -85.43
N LYS A 573 -94.03 17.92 -84.70
CA LYS A 573 -95.36 17.33 -84.87
C LYS A 573 -96.48 18.34 -84.59
N ASP A 574 -96.32 19.17 -83.56
CA ASP A 574 -97.24 20.27 -83.21
C ASP A 574 -97.16 21.41 -84.22
N GLN A 575 -95.98 21.73 -84.76
CA GLN A 575 -95.84 22.64 -85.90
C GLN A 575 -96.48 22.05 -87.17
N LEU A 576 -96.45 20.73 -87.36
CA LEU A 576 -97.10 20.04 -88.49
C LEU A 576 -98.62 19.99 -88.35
N THR A 577 -99.17 19.77 -87.14
CA THR A 577 -100.62 19.88 -86.89
C THR A 577 -101.07 21.33 -86.97
N ALA A 578 -100.30 22.28 -86.44
CA ALA A 578 -100.56 23.72 -86.59
C ALA A 578 -100.50 24.15 -88.07
N TYR A 579 -99.55 23.67 -88.87
CA TYR A 579 -99.47 23.97 -90.31
C TYR A 579 -100.63 23.33 -91.09
N ARG A 580 -101.03 22.09 -90.77
CA ARG A 580 -102.23 21.46 -91.34
C ARG A 580 -103.51 22.23 -90.97
N ALA A 581 -103.63 22.66 -89.72
CA ALA A 581 -104.73 23.50 -89.24
C ALA A 581 -104.70 24.90 -89.87
N LEU A 582 -103.52 25.47 -90.12
CA LEU A 582 -103.37 26.77 -90.79
C LEU A 582 -103.71 26.66 -92.28
N LYS A 583 -103.31 25.58 -92.97
CA LYS A 583 -103.74 25.28 -94.34
C LYS A 583 -105.26 25.10 -94.43
N HIS A 584 -105.86 24.36 -93.50
CA HIS A 584 -107.31 24.21 -93.42
C HIS A 584 -108.00 25.56 -93.12
N LYS A 585 -107.46 26.38 -92.21
CA LYS A 585 -107.95 27.73 -91.94
C LYS A 585 -107.75 28.68 -93.12
N TRP A 586 -106.72 28.51 -93.95
CA TRP A 586 -106.46 29.33 -95.13
C TRP A 586 -107.46 29.04 -96.25
N VAL A 587 -107.75 27.76 -96.52
CA VAL A 587 -108.86 27.36 -97.41
C VAL A 587 -110.17 27.94 -96.89
N MET A 588 -110.51 27.68 -95.63
CA MET A 588 -111.71 28.26 -94.98
C MET A 588 -111.71 29.79 -94.87
N ALA A 589 -110.57 30.48 -95.05
CA ALA A 589 -110.47 31.93 -95.05
C ALA A 589 -110.62 32.51 -96.46
N ASN A 590 -110.19 31.78 -97.50
CA ASN A 590 -110.54 32.08 -98.88
C ASN A 590 -112.06 32.06 -99.05
N ASP A 591 -112.69 30.96 -98.62
CA ASP A 591 -114.14 30.77 -98.66
C ASP A 591 -114.91 31.78 -97.78
N LYS A 592 -114.27 32.32 -96.73
CA LYS A 592 -114.86 33.34 -95.86
C LYS A 592 -114.60 34.78 -96.30
N ASN A 593 -113.57 35.07 -97.10
CA ASN A 593 -113.35 36.42 -97.64
C ASN A 593 -114.44 36.80 -98.66
N GLU A 594 -114.99 35.84 -99.39
CA GLU A 594 -116.16 36.03 -100.25
C GLU A 594 -117.44 36.33 -99.44
N ILE A 595 -117.49 35.91 -98.16
CA ILE A 595 -118.62 36.11 -97.24
C ILE A 595 -118.43 37.36 -96.36
N LEU A 596 -117.20 37.71 -95.98
CA LEU A 596 -116.88 38.87 -95.14
C LEU A 596 -117.06 40.21 -95.87
N ASN A 597 -116.97 40.24 -97.21
CA ASN A 597 -117.43 41.37 -98.02
C ASN A 597 -118.96 41.59 -97.96
N LYS A 598 -119.73 40.72 -97.27
CA LYS A 598 -121.16 40.90 -96.95
C LYS A 598 -121.43 41.11 -95.46
N LEU A 599 -120.39 41.18 -94.62
CA LEU A 599 -120.47 41.48 -93.19
C LEU A 599 -119.48 42.58 -92.79
N LEU A 600 -119.48 43.65 -93.60
CA LEU A 600 -119.21 44.99 -93.10
C LEU A 600 -120.25 45.34 -92.01
N ASP A 601 -119.92 46.29 -91.13
CA ASP A 601 -120.84 46.93 -90.18
C ASP A 601 -121.54 46.06 -89.13
N GLN A 602 -120.81 45.46 -88.18
CA GLN A 602 -121.23 45.46 -86.76
C GLN A 602 -120.11 45.13 -85.73
N SER A 603 -119.87 46.07 -84.81
CA SER A 603 -119.05 46.06 -83.56
C SER A 603 -117.58 45.57 -83.63
N ARG A 604 -116.51 46.28 -83.23
CA ARG A 604 -116.20 47.26 -82.14
C ARG A 604 -116.09 46.70 -80.70
N LYS A 605 -114.96 47.05 -80.04
CA LYS A 605 -114.66 47.12 -78.57
C LYS A 605 -114.52 45.78 -77.80
N ASP A 606 -113.74 45.59 -76.71
CA ASP A 606 -112.65 46.29 -75.95
C ASP A 606 -112.08 45.26 -74.89
N VAL A 607 -110.99 45.37 -74.07
CA VAL A 607 -109.66 46.07 -74.01
C VAL A 607 -108.81 45.43 -72.84
N GLU A 608 -107.46 45.40 -72.91
CA GLU A 608 -106.45 45.06 -71.84
C GLU A 608 -106.54 43.66 -71.15
N GLY A 609 -105.66 43.13 -70.27
CA GLY A 609 -104.36 43.49 -69.60
C GLY A 609 -103.99 42.37 -68.56
N ASN A 610 -102.90 42.34 -67.75
CA ASN A 610 -101.55 42.96 -67.71
C ASN A 610 -100.62 42.27 -66.62
N LEU A 611 -99.27 42.35 -66.73
CA LEU A 611 -98.18 42.07 -65.72
C LEU A 611 -98.00 40.66 -65.08
N ARG A 612 -96.77 40.37 -64.53
CA ARG A 612 -96.42 39.12 -63.80
C ARG A 612 -95.26 39.30 -62.78
N PRO A 613 -95.37 38.87 -61.50
CA PRO A 613 -94.30 38.96 -60.50
C PRO A 613 -93.68 37.57 -60.18
N ASN A 614 -92.46 37.26 -60.65
CA ASN A 614 -91.95 35.87 -60.62
C ASN A 614 -90.44 35.71 -60.38
N LYS A 615 -89.74 36.73 -59.86
CA LYS A 615 -88.25 36.76 -59.78
C LYS A 615 -87.66 36.78 -58.36
N THR A 616 -88.41 37.32 -57.39
CA THR A 616 -88.01 37.41 -55.98
C THR A 616 -88.14 36.07 -55.25
N GLU A 617 -89.22 35.34 -55.50
CA GLU A 617 -89.54 34.08 -54.83
C GLU A 617 -88.49 32.98 -55.09
N GLN A 618 -88.00 32.88 -56.33
CA GLN A 618 -86.94 31.93 -56.70
C GLN A 618 -85.62 32.18 -55.97
N MET A 619 -85.34 33.43 -55.58
CA MET A 619 -84.10 33.80 -54.88
C MET A 619 -84.17 33.42 -53.40
N LEU A 620 -85.34 33.55 -52.76
CA LEU A 620 -85.59 33.13 -51.37
C LEU A 620 -85.57 31.61 -51.19
N GLN A 621 -86.06 30.86 -52.17
CA GLN A 621 -86.01 29.39 -52.17
C GLN A 621 -84.56 28.87 -52.21
N ARG A 622 -83.69 29.50 -53.00
CA ARG A 622 -82.28 29.12 -53.12
C ARG A 622 -81.50 29.33 -51.83
N LEU A 623 -81.64 30.51 -51.19
CA LEU A 623 -80.95 30.82 -49.94
C LEU A 623 -81.37 29.87 -48.79
N ASN A 624 -82.64 29.46 -48.76
CA ASN A 624 -83.14 28.46 -47.81
C ASN A 624 -82.52 27.07 -48.01
N TYR A 625 -82.21 26.68 -49.25
CA TYR A 625 -81.56 25.40 -49.54
C TYR A 625 -80.09 25.41 -49.10
N GLU A 626 -79.37 26.49 -49.42
CA GLU A 626 -77.95 26.66 -49.07
C GLU A 626 -77.77 26.69 -47.53
N LEU A 627 -78.64 27.40 -46.78
CA LEU A 627 -78.65 27.40 -45.30
C LEU A 627 -78.95 26.02 -44.67
N ARG A 628 -79.83 25.21 -45.28
CA ARG A 628 -80.11 23.85 -44.78
C ARG A 628 -78.92 22.93 -44.96
N LYS A 629 -78.26 23.00 -46.12
CA LYS A 629 -77.07 22.19 -46.41
C LYS A 629 -75.92 22.50 -45.44
N ASP A 630 -75.67 23.77 -45.15
CA ASP A 630 -74.64 24.18 -44.19
C ASP A 630 -74.93 23.71 -42.75
N LEU A 631 -76.20 23.54 -42.38
CA LEU A 631 -76.59 22.95 -41.10
C LEU A 631 -76.41 21.42 -41.10
N GLU A 632 -76.77 20.73 -42.18
CA GLU A 632 -76.58 19.28 -42.33
C GLU A 632 -75.09 18.90 -42.32
N ASP A 633 -74.25 19.63 -43.06
CA ASP A 633 -72.80 19.37 -43.09
C ASP A 633 -72.15 19.68 -41.72
N LYS A 634 -72.52 20.77 -41.04
CA LYS A 634 -72.06 21.03 -39.65
C LYS A 634 -72.53 19.98 -38.65
N SER A 635 -73.74 19.44 -38.80
CA SER A 635 -74.20 18.34 -37.95
C SER A 635 -73.37 17.08 -38.16
N ARG A 636 -72.98 16.77 -39.42
CA ARG A 636 -72.10 15.64 -39.73
C ARG A 636 -70.68 15.83 -39.19
N ASP A 637 -70.15 17.05 -39.19
CA ASP A 637 -68.83 17.33 -38.60
C ASP A 637 -68.87 17.23 -37.07
N TYR A 638 -69.95 17.68 -36.42
CA TYR A 638 -70.17 17.47 -34.99
C TYR A 638 -70.24 15.98 -34.63
N GLU A 639 -70.97 15.17 -35.42
CA GLU A 639 -71.06 13.72 -35.22
C GLU A 639 -69.67 13.05 -35.32
N GLN A 640 -68.83 13.45 -36.28
CA GLN A 640 -67.46 12.95 -36.43
C GLN A 640 -66.53 13.35 -35.28
N VAL A 641 -66.64 14.59 -34.78
CA VAL A 641 -65.87 15.04 -33.62
C VAL A 641 -66.30 14.29 -32.36
N LYS A 642 -67.60 14.05 -32.19
CA LYS A 642 -68.15 13.24 -31.10
C LYS A 642 -67.64 11.79 -31.15
N MET A 643 -67.69 11.13 -32.31
CA MET A 643 -67.15 9.76 -32.44
C MET A 643 -65.67 9.68 -32.06
N LYS A 644 -64.85 10.65 -32.48
CA LYS A 644 -63.43 10.71 -32.08
C LYS A 644 -63.23 10.96 -30.58
N LEU A 645 -64.13 11.71 -29.95
CA LEU A 645 -64.11 11.91 -28.50
C LEU A 645 -64.47 10.61 -27.76
N ASP A 646 -65.48 9.88 -28.24
CA ASP A 646 -65.88 8.57 -27.71
C ASP A 646 -64.75 7.52 -27.91
N GLU A 647 -64.07 7.52 -29.06
CA GLU A 647 -62.87 6.70 -29.32
C GLU A 647 -61.72 7.02 -28.36
N LEU A 648 -61.38 8.30 -28.17
CA LEU A 648 -60.34 8.74 -27.22
C LEU A 648 -60.71 8.40 -25.76
N GLN A 649 -61.99 8.51 -25.40
CA GLN A 649 -62.47 8.14 -24.08
C GLN A 649 -62.32 6.63 -23.81
N ASN A 650 -62.54 5.79 -24.83
CA ASN A 650 -62.32 4.34 -24.73
C ASN A 650 -60.84 4.00 -24.56
N ILE A 651 -59.95 4.58 -25.39
CA ILE A 651 -58.49 4.39 -25.27
C ILE A 651 -57.99 4.83 -23.88
N TYR A 652 -58.52 5.94 -23.35
CA TYR A 652 -58.18 6.41 -21.99
C TYR A 652 -58.66 5.43 -20.90
N ASN A 653 -59.84 4.84 -21.05
CA ASN A 653 -60.34 3.83 -20.12
C ASN A 653 -59.52 2.52 -20.19
N GLU A 654 -59.12 2.08 -21.39
CA GLU A 654 -58.24 0.92 -21.60
C GLU A 654 -56.86 1.13 -20.96
N GLN A 655 -56.28 2.33 -21.11
CA GLN A 655 -55.02 2.71 -20.46
C GLN A 655 -55.15 2.71 -18.92
N ILE A 656 -56.31 3.08 -18.37
CA ILE A 656 -56.59 2.99 -16.93
C ILE A 656 -56.62 1.53 -16.44
N GLU A 657 -57.27 0.61 -17.14
CA GLU A 657 -57.27 -0.80 -16.75
C GLU A 657 -55.88 -1.44 -16.90
N MET A 658 -55.14 -1.11 -17.97
CA MET A 658 -53.75 -1.55 -18.14
C MET A 658 -52.86 -1.08 -16.98
N ASN A 659 -53.00 0.19 -16.56
CA ASN A 659 -52.27 0.72 -15.41
C ASN A 659 -52.69 0.06 -14.08
N LYS A 660 -53.97 -0.29 -13.90
CA LYS A 660 -54.43 -1.07 -12.74
C LYS A 660 -53.83 -2.47 -12.73
N ASP A 661 -53.76 -3.16 -13.86
CA ASP A 661 -53.18 -4.51 -13.94
C ASP A 661 -51.65 -4.51 -13.78
N LEU A 662 -50.94 -3.51 -14.32
CA LEU A 662 -49.53 -3.28 -13.99
C LEU A 662 -49.32 -3.03 -12.48
N THR A 663 -50.19 -2.24 -11.85
CA THR A 663 -50.14 -2.01 -10.40
C THR A 663 -50.35 -3.30 -9.60
N LYS A 664 -51.33 -4.15 -9.99
CA LYS A 664 -51.54 -5.48 -9.38
C LYS A 664 -50.33 -6.41 -9.59
N GLN A 665 -49.66 -6.34 -10.73
CA GLN A 665 -48.46 -7.15 -11.00
C GLN A 665 -47.25 -6.68 -10.17
N LEU A 666 -47.05 -5.36 -10.03
CA LEU A 666 -46.03 -4.80 -9.15
C LEU A 666 -46.28 -5.21 -7.69
N GLN A 667 -47.50 -5.05 -7.19
CA GLN A 667 -47.87 -5.47 -5.82
C GLN A 667 -47.67 -6.99 -5.61
N ARG A 668 -47.90 -7.82 -6.63
CA ARG A 668 -47.57 -9.26 -6.55
C ARG A 668 -46.06 -9.52 -6.48
N ARG A 669 -45.24 -8.81 -7.25
CA ARG A 669 -43.76 -8.92 -7.16
C ARG A 669 -43.23 -8.39 -5.82
N GLU A 670 -43.79 -7.29 -5.31
CA GLU A 670 -43.49 -6.74 -3.98
C GLU A 670 -43.81 -7.74 -2.85
N ASN A 671 -44.97 -8.38 -2.90
CA ASN A 671 -45.33 -9.45 -1.96
C ASN A 671 -44.39 -10.67 -2.07
N MET A 672 -44.00 -11.09 -3.28
CA MET A 672 -43.03 -12.18 -3.46
C MET A 672 -41.64 -11.83 -2.93
N LEU A 673 -41.13 -10.64 -3.23
CA LEU A 673 -39.85 -10.14 -2.71
C LEU A 673 -39.89 -10.05 -1.18
N THR A 674 -40.98 -9.56 -0.59
CA THR A 674 -41.18 -9.52 0.87
C THR A 674 -41.14 -10.92 1.49
N HIS A 675 -41.74 -11.92 0.82
CA HIS A 675 -41.68 -13.30 1.28
C HIS A 675 -40.27 -13.90 1.14
N SER A 676 -39.58 -13.67 0.01
CA SER A 676 -38.21 -14.11 -0.20
C SER A 676 -37.22 -13.50 0.80
N LEU A 677 -37.38 -12.22 1.14
CA LEU A 677 -36.61 -11.57 2.20
C LEU A 677 -36.89 -12.22 3.56
N SER A 678 -38.15 -12.45 3.92
CA SER A 678 -38.50 -13.16 5.16
C SER A 678 -37.94 -14.60 5.21
N THR A 679 -37.85 -15.32 4.09
CA THR A 679 -37.18 -16.63 4.05
C THR A 679 -35.66 -16.52 4.11
N PHE A 680 -35.07 -15.44 3.58
CA PHE A 680 -33.64 -15.16 3.71
C PHE A 680 -33.27 -14.84 5.16
N ASP A 681 -34.07 -14.01 5.85
CA ASP A 681 -33.86 -13.65 7.26
C ASP A 681 -33.93 -14.89 8.17
N THR A 682 -34.92 -15.77 7.98
CA THR A 682 -35.01 -17.04 8.74
C THR A 682 -33.90 -18.05 8.41
N LEU A 683 -33.39 -18.06 7.17
CA LEU A 683 -32.20 -18.85 6.82
C LEU A 683 -30.92 -18.24 7.43
N LYS A 684 -30.83 -16.92 7.56
CA LYS A 684 -29.74 -16.21 8.23
C LYS A 684 -29.74 -16.48 9.74
N GLU A 685 -30.91 -16.40 10.40
CA GLU A 685 -31.07 -16.83 11.80
C GLU A 685 -30.67 -18.29 12.00
N HIS A 686 -31.06 -19.19 11.08
CA HIS A 686 -30.68 -20.61 11.16
C HIS A 686 -29.18 -20.83 10.91
N LYS A 687 -28.54 -20.05 10.02
CA LYS A 687 -27.09 -20.06 9.81
C LYS A 687 -26.36 -19.59 11.06
N GLU A 688 -26.75 -18.46 11.65
CA GLU A 688 -26.17 -17.93 12.89
C GLU A 688 -26.34 -18.92 14.06
N PHE A 689 -27.49 -19.60 14.15
CA PHE A 689 -27.70 -20.68 15.11
C PHE A 689 -26.77 -21.87 14.91
N MET A 690 -26.54 -22.31 13.65
CA MET A 690 -25.58 -23.39 13.37
C MET A 690 -24.12 -22.96 13.56
N GLU A 691 -23.76 -21.71 13.25
CA GLU A 691 -22.43 -21.16 13.51
C GLU A 691 -22.15 -21.09 15.01
N ASN A 692 -23.13 -20.69 15.83
CA ASN A 692 -23.03 -20.75 17.29
C ASN A 692 -22.85 -22.19 17.79
N ILE A 693 -23.61 -23.17 17.28
CA ILE A 693 -23.46 -24.60 17.63
C ILE A 693 -22.09 -25.16 17.22
N LEU A 694 -21.54 -24.73 16.09
CA LEU A 694 -20.20 -25.13 15.65
C LEU A 694 -19.11 -24.43 16.48
N TYR A 695 -19.33 -23.18 16.86
CA TYR A 695 -18.45 -22.43 17.76
C TYR A 695 -18.37 -23.07 19.15
N GLU A 696 -19.50 -23.37 19.80
CA GLU A 696 -19.56 -24.07 21.09
C GLU A 696 -18.88 -25.45 21.06
N GLN A 697 -18.92 -26.13 19.91
CA GLN A 697 -18.20 -27.39 19.70
C GLN A 697 -16.70 -27.20 19.48
N ALA A 698 -16.29 -26.12 18.81
CA ALA A 698 -14.88 -25.80 18.56
C ALA A 698 -14.18 -25.24 19.81
N THR A 699 -14.87 -24.45 20.64
CA THR A 699 -14.34 -23.90 21.91
C THR A 699 -14.33 -24.89 23.07
N GLY A 700 -14.72 -26.15 22.83
CA GLY A 700 -14.65 -27.23 23.81
C GLY A 700 -15.54 -27.05 25.05
N SER A 701 -16.54 -26.16 24.98
CA SER A 701 -17.23 -25.64 26.16
C SER A 701 -18.18 -26.63 26.86
N HIS A 702 -18.53 -27.74 26.20
CA HIS A 702 -19.23 -28.87 26.82
C HIS A 702 -18.38 -30.12 26.91
N SER A 703 -18.27 -30.64 28.14
CA SER A 703 -17.77 -31.99 28.41
C SER A 703 -18.59 -33.04 27.64
N PHE A 704 -17.91 -34.06 27.11
CA PHE A 704 -18.50 -35.16 26.33
C PHE A 704 -19.54 -36.01 27.10
N ARG A 705 -19.77 -35.69 28.39
CA ARG A 705 -20.60 -36.45 29.34
C ARG A 705 -22.09 -36.08 29.34
N GLU A 706 -22.47 -34.89 28.87
CA GLU A 706 -23.87 -34.41 28.95
C GLU A 706 -24.71 -34.75 27.70
N ARG A 707 -24.06 -35.09 26.57
CA ARG A 707 -24.74 -35.49 25.31
C ARG A 707 -25.64 -36.72 25.45
N SER A 708 -25.44 -37.55 26.48
CA SER A 708 -26.25 -38.76 26.75
C SER A 708 -27.56 -38.52 27.52
N GLU A 709 -27.75 -37.36 28.19
CA GLU A 709 -28.92 -37.15 29.05
C GLU A 709 -30.00 -36.26 28.42
N SER A 710 -29.62 -35.30 27.56
CA SER A 710 -30.57 -34.39 26.89
C SER A 710 -31.57 -35.11 25.95
N VAL A 711 -31.12 -36.19 25.29
CA VAL A 711 -31.90 -36.90 24.25
C VAL A 711 -33.08 -37.73 24.82
N ILE A 712 -33.10 -37.99 26.14
CA ILE A 712 -34.06 -38.92 26.76
C ILE A 712 -35.35 -38.20 27.24
N LEU A 713 -35.37 -36.87 27.30
CA LEU A 713 -36.40 -36.10 28.03
C LEU A 713 -37.46 -35.39 27.16
N LYS A 714 -37.63 -35.78 25.89
CA LYS A 714 -38.75 -35.34 25.02
C LYS A 714 -39.33 -36.47 24.15
N HIS A 715 -40.07 -37.35 24.80
CA HIS A 715 -41.22 -38.10 24.25
C HIS A 715 -42.40 -37.92 25.20
#